data_AF-A0A024GEM3-F1
#
_entry.id   AF-A0A024GEM3-F1
#
_cell.length_a   1.000
_cell.length_b   1.000
_cell.length_c   1.000
_cell.angle_alpha   90.00
_cell.angle_beta   90.00
_cell.angle_gamma   90.00
#
_symmetry.space_group_name_H-M   'P 1'
#
loop_
_entity.id
_entity.type
_entity.pdbx_description
1 polymer ?
#
loop_
_entity_poly.entity_id
_entity_poly.type
_entity_poly.pdbx_seq_one_letter_code
_entity_poly.pdbx_strand_id
1 'polypeptide(L)'
;MENEGLSEAAIKAFEHSYQALVSGDSGMITENSISSVETLDYLEGKPGCIRESIVADSKLLKETVVLKLNGGLGTSMGLDKAKSLLTVKNDDTFLDLIAKQVMELRQVHHSNVRFVLMNSFSTSADTLEYLQKYPELVDDKELELLQNKVPKVDASTLAPATYSLNSSKEWCPPGHGDLYPSLAGSGKLEKLLSQGYKYMFVSNSDNLGACMDLDMLTYFAQSGKPFLMECCERTENDKKGGHLAKRNSDGRLILRESAQCEGNDEKHFQDIKKHRFFNTNNLWIRLDKLAEELETQGGLIRLPMIKNAKTVDPKDPSSTPVFQLETAMGAAIESFAGAGAVCVPRSRFAPVKKCDDLLLLRSDAYVLTSDSRPILAPECDGVAPIVALDSKTFKLVQQLEAALRGNTPSLIKCSRLKVTGDVCFAPDVVFEGEVTVVNNSSEPKTISSGTYKDTTVDLTEQKGLGKLKSTVVKTSPIPDQKPGTSGLRKKTKTFMEGHYLHNFVQSVFDALPSRDLYGGTLVVSGDGRYFNQEAIQIIIKMAVAAGVDRIWLGQNGLLSTPAVSAVIREREGGNVAFGAFILTASHNPGGPDEDFGIKYNCENGGPAPEKLTNEIYNNTKTIQSFKIAKDFPNVDISKICKTCFASEDRSRTITIEIFDATEDHVNLLKKIFDFAAIKKLFARKDFSFVYDAMWGVQGPYAHRVFVNELGASASCLLNDTPKEDFNGGHADPNLTYAKELVKIMGLDCHGKPVPTEKNPPAFGAACDGDADRNMILGSKFFVTPSDSLAIIAANAHIIPFFNKRGLRGVARSMPTSGAVDLVAKKLGIALFEVPTGWKFFGNLMDSKEIYGKEDYTPFICGEESFGTGSNHIREKDGMWAVLAWLSILASKQGDGPLVSVESIVREHWKTYGRNYYCRYDYENVDKTAAETMFAKMVKFENIIGQKMNGFQVKIADEFTYSDPVDGSVSRHQGIRYIFEDGSRVIFRLSGTGVAGATIRMYIEKYESPNGNLDQDAATALAPLIDVGLTVSKLVEATGRTTPTVIT
;
A
#
# COMPACT_ATOMS: atom_id res chain seq x y z
N MET A 1 22.93 -18.19 -20.54
CA MET A 1 22.28 -18.95 -19.45
C MET A 1 23.29 -19.32 -18.37
N GLU A 2 24.43 -19.93 -18.74
CA GLU A 2 25.55 -20.18 -17.81
C GLU A 2 26.04 -18.91 -17.08
N ASN A 3 26.23 -17.81 -17.82
CA ASN A 3 26.60 -16.51 -17.24
C ASN A 3 25.59 -15.97 -16.20
N GLU A 4 24.33 -16.42 -16.28
CA GLU A 4 23.26 -16.03 -15.35
C GLU A 4 23.10 -17.03 -14.20
N GLY A 5 23.99 -18.03 -14.10
CA GLY A 5 23.98 -19.03 -13.03
C GLY A 5 22.81 -20.02 -13.10
N LEU A 6 22.21 -20.23 -14.27
CA LEU A 6 21.11 -21.18 -14.43
C LEU A 6 21.60 -22.64 -14.37
N SER A 7 20.75 -23.52 -13.83
CA SER A 7 21.09 -24.93 -13.64
C SER A 7 21.32 -25.68 -14.96
N GLU A 8 22.12 -26.74 -14.91
CA GLU A 8 22.38 -27.61 -16.06
C GLU A 8 21.07 -28.21 -16.63
N ALA A 9 20.13 -28.60 -15.76
CA ALA A 9 18.82 -29.12 -16.18
C ALA A 9 18.02 -28.08 -16.99
N ALA A 10 18.04 -26.81 -16.57
CA ALA A 10 17.38 -25.72 -17.29
C ALA A 10 18.05 -25.44 -18.64
N ILE A 11 19.38 -25.46 -18.68
CA ILE A 11 20.16 -25.29 -19.92
C ILE A 11 19.84 -26.41 -20.90
N LYS A 12 19.90 -27.67 -20.49
CA LYS A 12 19.55 -28.83 -21.32
C LYS A 12 18.12 -28.79 -21.86
N ALA A 13 17.16 -28.35 -21.04
CA ALA A 13 15.77 -28.19 -21.47
C ALA A 13 15.61 -27.10 -22.54
N PHE A 14 16.31 -25.97 -22.39
CA PHE A 14 16.34 -24.92 -23.41
C PHE A 14 17.06 -25.38 -24.68
N GLU A 15 18.22 -26.04 -24.56
CA GLU A 15 18.97 -26.59 -25.69
C GLU A 15 18.12 -27.55 -26.51
N HIS A 16 17.36 -28.44 -25.87
CA HIS A 16 16.43 -29.34 -26.56
C HIS A 16 15.39 -28.57 -27.40
N SER A 17 14.77 -27.55 -26.80
CA SER A 17 13.77 -26.72 -27.48
C SER A 17 14.37 -25.88 -28.60
N TYR A 18 15.58 -25.35 -28.38
CA TYR A 18 16.31 -24.55 -29.36
C TYR A 18 16.82 -25.39 -30.53
N GLN A 19 17.29 -26.62 -30.29
CA GLN A 19 17.65 -27.56 -31.34
C GLN A 19 16.45 -27.91 -32.23
N ALA A 20 15.26 -28.13 -31.64
CA ALA A 20 14.03 -28.34 -32.40
C ALA A 20 13.68 -27.12 -33.28
N LEU A 21 13.85 -25.89 -32.75
CA LEU A 21 13.66 -24.67 -33.52
C LEU A 21 14.61 -24.60 -34.73
N VAL A 22 15.90 -24.86 -34.51
CA VAL A 22 16.96 -24.76 -35.53
C VAL A 22 16.86 -25.88 -36.58
N SER A 23 16.40 -27.08 -36.21
CA SER A 23 16.20 -28.18 -37.16
C SER A 23 14.99 -27.99 -38.08
N GLY A 24 14.19 -26.94 -37.86
CA GLY A 24 12.95 -26.71 -38.57
C GLY A 24 11.81 -27.63 -38.11
N ASP A 25 11.94 -28.25 -36.94
CA ASP A 25 10.84 -29.01 -36.36
C ASP A 25 9.69 -28.04 -36.05
N SER A 26 8.52 -28.35 -36.59
CA SER A 26 7.33 -27.53 -36.43
C SER A 26 6.69 -27.71 -35.04
N GLY A 27 7.01 -28.80 -34.34
CA GLY A 27 6.35 -29.19 -33.08
C GLY A 27 4.88 -29.60 -33.28
N MET A 28 4.43 -29.75 -34.53
CA MET A 28 3.05 -30.08 -34.88
C MET A 28 2.78 -31.57 -34.74
N ILE A 29 1.63 -31.90 -34.17
CA ILE A 29 1.10 -33.25 -34.07
C ILE A 29 -0.05 -33.32 -35.07
N THR A 30 0.06 -34.17 -36.09
CA THR A 30 -0.98 -34.29 -37.13
C THR A 30 -2.08 -35.25 -36.70
N GLU A 31 -3.30 -35.01 -37.17
CA GLU A 31 -4.47 -35.85 -36.87
C GLU A 31 -4.25 -37.31 -37.29
N ASN A 32 -3.51 -37.56 -38.38
CA ASN A 32 -3.20 -38.90 -38.85
C ASN A 32 -2.17 -39.65 -37.99
N SER A 33 -1.41 -38.93 -37.17
CA SER A 33 -0.41 -39.52 -36.25
C SER A 33 -1.01 -40.00 -34.93
N ILE A 34 -2.29 -39.71 -34.69
CA ILE A 34 -2.99 -39.97 -33.43
C ILE A 34 -4.33 -40.68 -33.65
N SER A 35 -4.86 -41.22 -32.55
CA SER A 35 -6.20 -41.79 -32.43
C SER A 35 -6.90 -41.21 -31.19
N SER A 36 -8.24 -41.22 -31.20
CA SER A 36 -9.06 -40.81 -30.05
C SER A 36 -8.86 -41.73 -28.84
N VAL A 37 -9.01 -41.16 -27.65
CA VAL A 37 -9.10 -41.92 -26.40
C VAL A 37 -10.57 -42.24 -26.15
N GLU A 38 -10.95 -43.51 -26.35
CA GLU A 38 -12.35 -43.94 -26.27
C GLU A 38 -12.94 -43.89 -24.84
N THR A 39 -12.17 -44.36 -23.85
CA THR A 39 -12.63 -44.49 -22.46
C THR A 39 -11.53 -44.12 -21.46
N LEU A 40 -11.92 -43.52 -20.35
CA LEU A 40 -11.10 -43.28 -19.15
C LEU A 40 -11.86 -43.80 -17.92
N ASP A 41 -11.13 -44.07 -16.84
CA ASP A 41 -11.74 -44.25 -15.52
C ASP A 41 -12.36 -42.92 -15.08
N TYR A 42 -13.54 -42.97 -14.48
CA TYR A 42 -14.22 -41.78 -13.96
C TYR A 42 -14.01 -41.71 -12.45
N LEU A 43 -13.69 -40.53 -11.93
CA LEU A 43 -13.65 -40.32 -10.48
C LEU A 43 -15.04 -40.52 -9.87
N GLU A 44 -16.07 -39.96 -10.52
CA GLU A 44 -17.47 -40.05 -10.11
C GLU A 44 -18.46 -39.91 -11.27
N GLY A 45 -19.76 -40.05 -10.98
CA GLY A 45 -20.85 -39.74 -11.92
C GLY A 45 -21.15 -40.83 -12.97
N LYS A 46 -20.44 -41.96 -12.93
CA LYS A 46 -20.70 -43.14 -13.77
C LYS A 46 -20.61 -44.44 -12.96
N PRO A 47 -21.42 -45.47 -13.27
CA PRO A 47 -21.30 -46.77 -12.63
C PRO A 47 -19.88 -47.35 -12.76
N GLY A 48 -19.35 -47.89 -11.67
CA GLY A 48 -17.98 -48.39 -11.60
C GLY A 48 -16.92 -47.29 -11.49
N CYS A 49 -17.31 -46.07 -11.12
CA CYS A 49 -16.35 -44.99 -10.88
C CYS A 49 -15.44 -45.29 -9.69
N ILE A 50 -14.30 -44.60 -9.64
CA ILE A 50 -13.25 -44.81 -8.62
C ILE A 50 -13.83 -44.67 -7.21
N ARG A 51 -14.68 -43.67 -6.96
CA ARG A 51 -15.33 -43.43 -5.66
C ARG A 51 -16.24 -44.56 -5.17
N GLU A 52 -16.76 -45.42 -6.05
CA GLU A 52 -17.56 -46.59 -5.65
C GLU A 52 -16.69 -47.74 -5.10
N SER A 53 -15.37 -47.71 -5.37
CA SER A 53 -14.47 -48.83 -5.09
C SER A 53 -13.29 -48.48 -4.17
N ILE A 54 -12.95 -47.19 -4.04
CA ILE A 54 -11.84 -46.70 -3.25
C ILE A 54 -12.27 -46.31 -1.84
N VAL A 55 -11.40 -46.53 -0.85
CA VAL A 55 -11.55 -46.01 0.51
C VAL A 55 -10.38 -45.08 0.77
N ALA A 56 -10.66 -43.78 0.95
CA ALA A 56 -9.67 -42.74 1.18
C ALA A 56 -8.69 -43.08 2.34
N ASP A 57 -7.39 -43.01 2.09
CA ASP A 57 -6.33 -43.12 3.10
C ASP A 57 -5.64 -41.78 3.32
N SER A 58 -6.04 -41.08 4.38
CA SER A 58 -5.45 -39.79 4.74
C SER A 58 -3.99 -39.88 5.20
N LYS A 59 -3.45 -41.06 5.52
CA LYS A 59 -2.05 -41.22 5.94
C LYS A 59 -1.08 -40.87 4.81
N LEU A 60 -1.51 -41.06 3.55
CA LEU A 60 -0.74 -40.73 2.35
C LEU A 60 -0.39 -39.24 2.27
N LEU A 61 -1.14 -38.35 2.93
CA LEU A 61 -0.85 -36.92 2.98
C LEU A 61 0.56 -36.61 3.53
N LYS A 62 1.09 -37.46 4.43
CA LYS A 62 2.44 -37.29 5.00
C LYS A 62 3.55 -37.52 3.97
N GLU A 63 3.25 -38.28 2.92
CA GLU A 63 4.17 -38.57 1.80
C GLU A 63 3.84 -37.70 0.57
N THR A 64 2.97 -36.70 0.71
CA THR A 64 2.42 -35.94 -0.42
C THR A 64 2.82 -34.47 -0.40
N VAL A 65 3.13 -33.94 -1.58
CA VAL A 65 3.39 -32.52 -1.85
C VAL A 65 2.24 -31.95 -2.68
N VAL A 66 1.68 -30.82 -2.25
CA VAL A 66 0.78 -29.97 -3.04
C VAL A 66 1.62 -28.86 -3.66
N LEU A 67 1.76 -28.87 -4.98
CA LEU A 67 2.47 -27.84 -5.73
C LEU A 67 1.48 -27.00 -6.54
N LYS A 68 1.51 -25.69 -6.34
CA LYS A 68 0.70 -24.71 -7.09
C LYS A 68 1.59 -23.90 -8.01
N LEU A 69 1.27 -23.91 -9.31
CA LEU A 69 1.95 -23.07 -10.30
C LEU A 69 1.48 -21.62 -10.16
N ASN A 70 2.41 -20.75 -9.79
CA ASN A 70 2.16 -19.35 -9.43
C ASN A 70 3.06 -18.37 -10.21
N GLY A 71 3.55 -18.78 -11.39
CA GLY A 71 4.41 -17.95 -12.23
C GLY A 71 3.69 -16.90 -13.09
N GLY A 72 2.37 -16.99 -13.22
CA GLY A 72 1.58 -16.17 -14.15
C GLY A 72 1.23 -14.77 -13.61
N LEU A 73 1.52 -13.73 -14.39
CA LEU A 73 1.17 -12.33 -14.07
C LEU A 73 -0.25 -11.91 -14.50
N GLY A 74 -0.95 -12.70 -15.33
CA GLY A 74 -2.28 -12.30 -15.81
C GLY A 74 -2.30 -11.08 -16.74
N THR A 75 -1.21 -10.82 -17.46
CA THR A 75 -1.02 -9.63 -18.33
C THR A 75 -2.11 -9.46 -19.39
N SER A 76 -2.72 -10.55 -19.87
CA SER A 76 -3.84 -10.49 -20.82
C SER A 76 -5.07 -9.78 -20.26
N MET A 77 -5.22 -9.77 -18.94
CA MET A 77 -6.29 -9.11 -18.20
C MET A 77 -5.83 -7.79 -17.55
N GLY A 78 -4.66 -7.25 -17.93
CA GLY A 78 -4.17 -5.95 -17.46
C GLY A 78 -3.55 -5.96 -16.06
N LEU A 79 -3.19 -7.13 -15.54
CA LEU A 79 -2.51 -7.27 -14.26
C LEU A 79 -0.99 -7.15 -14.43
N ASP A 80 -0.33 -6.62 -13.41
CA ASP A 80 1.11 -6.36 -13.35
C ASP A 80 1.83 -7.08 -12.19
N LYS A 81 1.07 -7.73 -11.29
CA LYS A 81 1.54 -8.58 -10.20
C LYS A 81 1.12 -10.04 -10.42
N ALA A 82 1.54 -10.94 -9.53
CA ALA A 82 1.09 -12.33 -9.54
C ALA A 82 -0.43 -12.43 -9.65
N LYS A 83 -0.93 -13.17 -10.65
CA LYS A 83 -2.36 -13.33 -10.92
C LYS A 83 -3.11 -13.92 -9.73
N SER A 84 -2.43 -14.72 -8.91
CA SER A 84 -3.02 -15.31 -7.71
C SER A 84 -3.41 -14.29 -6.65
N LEU A 85 -2.92 -13.04 -6.75
CA LEU A 85 -3.29 -11.93 -5.89
C LEU A 85 -4.57 -11.21 -6.36
N LEU A 86 -5.17 -11.64 -7.47
CA LEU A 86 -6.47 -11.14 -7.89
C LEU A 86 -7.55 -11.59 -6.91
N THR A 87 -8.35 -10.64 -6.41
CA THR A 87 -9.52 -10.93 -5.57
C THR A 87 -10.59 -11.68 -6.36
N VAL A 88 -11.10 -12.77 -5.78
CA VAL A 88 -12.01 -13.71 -6.43
C VAL A 88 -13.35 -13.79 -5.72
N LYS A 89 -13.38 -13.84 -4.39
CA LYS A 89 -14.64 -14.01 -3.63
C LYS A 89 -14.49 -13.47 -2.21
N ASN A 90 -15.47 -12.71 -1.71
CA ASN A 90 -15.51 -12.22 -0.32
C ASN A 90 -14.16 -11.60 0.14
N ASP A 91 -13.58 -10.73 -0.69
CA ASP A 91 -12.24 -10.14 -0.54
C ASP A 91 -11.03 -11.09 -0.62
N ASP A 92 -11.24 -12.41 -0.61
CA ASP A 92 -10.17 -13.38 -0.77
C ASP A 92 -9.65 -13.44 -2.20
N THR A 93 -8.32 -13.51 -2.31
CA THR A 93 -7.59 -13.77 -3.55
C THR A 93 -7.51 -15.27 -3.85
N PHE A 94 -7.02 -15.65 -5.04
CA PHE A 94 -6.72 -17.06 -5.29
C PHE A 94 -5.75 -17.62 -4.26
N LEU A 95 -4.74 -16.83 -3.90
CA LEU A 95 -3.71 -17.24 -2.96
C LEU A 95 -4.25 -17.40 -1.54
N ASP A 96 -5.22 -16.56 -1.13
CA ASP A 96 -5.94 -16.73 0.14
C ASP A 96 -6.70 -18.04 0.20
N LEU A 97 -7.48 -18.34 -0.83
CA LEU A 97 -8.28 -19.55 -0.88
C LEU A 97 -7.38 -20.79 -0.90
N ILE A 98 -6.27 -20.76 -1.64
CA ILE A 98 -5.27 -21.84 -1.62
C ILE A 98 -4.64 -22.00 -0.23
N ALA A 99 -4.26 -20.90 0.42
CA ALA A 99 -3.69 -20.95 1.77
C ALA A 99 -4.69 -21.59 2.74
N LYS A 100 -5.93 -21.09 2.79
CA LYS A 100 -7.01 -21.63 3.63
C LYS A 100 -7.25 -23.12 3.38
N GLN A 101 -7.32 -23.55 2.12
CA GLN A 101 -7.48 -24.96 1.73
C GLN A 101 -6.35 -25.84 2.29
N VAL A 102 -5.10 -25.40 2.20
CA VAL A 102 -3.93 -26.15 2.71
C VAL A 102 -3.94 -26.22 4.24
N MET A 103 -4.22 -25.09 4.90
CA MET A 103 -4.27 -25.00 6.36
C MET A 103 -5.37 -25.90 6.93
N GLU A 104 -6.54 -25.89 6.31
CA GLU A 104 -7.66 -26.75 6.70
C GLU A 104 -7.36 -28.24 6.48
N LEU A 105 -6.74 -28.59 5.35
CA LEU A 105 -6.28 -29.96 5.08
C LEU A 105 -5.29 -30.46 6.14
N ARG A 106 -4.38 -29.60 6.60
CA ARG A 106 -3.46 -29.92 7.72
C ARG A 106 -4.20 -30.11 9.02
N GLN A 107 -5.15 -29.22 9.32
CA GLN A 107 -5.94 -29.24 10.55
C GLN A 107 -6.86 -30.46 10.65
N VAL A 108 -7.70 -30.69 9.63
CA VAL A 108 -8.74 -31.74 9.62
C VAL A 108 -8.12 -33.14 9.67
N HIS A 109 -7.03 -33.36 8.94
CA HIS A 109 -6.39 -34.68 8.86
C HIS A 109 -5.19 -34.85 9.80
N HIS A 110 -4.90 -33.86 10.64
CA HIS A 110 -3.68 -33.82 11.46
C HIS A 110 -2.42 -34.18 10.64
N SER A 111 -2.35 -33.63 9.44
CA SER A 111 -1.32 -33.93 8.45
C SER A 111 -0.32 -32.77 8.35
N ASN A 112 0.90 -33.10 7.93
CA ASN A 112 1.94 -32.12 7.61
C ASN A 112 2.17 -32.03 6.09
N VAL A 113 1.09 -32.19 5.30
CA VAL A 113 1.17 -32.14 3.84
C VAL A 113 1.98 -30.93 3.38
N ARG A 114 2.97 -31.19 2.53
CA ARG A 114 3.88 -30.15 2.09
C ARG A 114 3.18 -29.27 1.07
N PHE A 115 3.37 -27.97 1.20
CA PHE A 115 2.85 -27.00 0.24
C PHE A 115 4.01 -26.27 -0.43
N VAL A 116 3.98 -26.21 -1.76
CA VAL A 116 5.01 -25.57 -2.58
C VAL A 116 4.34 -24.66 -3.60
N LEU A 117 4.85 -23.44 -3.74
CA LEU A 117 4.48 -22.48 -4.77
C LEU A 117 5.61 -22.39 -5.78
N MET A 118 5.28 -22.68 -7.04
CA MET A 118 6.21 -22.45 -8.14
C MET A 118 6.07 -21.03 -8.66
N ASN A 119 6.85 -20.11 -8.11
CA ASN A 119 6.86 -18.70 -8.49
C ASN A 119 7.78 -18.48 -9.69
N SER A 120 7.57 -17.41 -10.45
CA SER A 120 8.56 -16.92 -11.41
C SER A 120 9.39 -15.82 -10.78
N PHE A 121 10.51 -15.47 -11.43
CA PHE A 121 11.29 -14.28 -11.09
C PHE A 121 10.49 -12.96 -11.16
N SER A 122 9.27 -12.99 -11.72
CA SER A 122 8.36 -11.84 -11.77
C SER A 122 7.24 -11.88 -10.73
N THR A 123 7.02 -13.02 -10.04
CA THR A 123 5.91 -13.18 -9.07
C THR A 123 6.36 -13.51 -7.65
N SER A 124 7.65 -13.87 -7.47
CA SER A 124 8.21 -14.32 -6.20
C SER A 124 8.05 -13.29 -5.07
N ALA A 125 8.56 -12.07 -5.27
CA ALA A 125 8.61 -11.05 -4.23
C ALA A 125 7.20 -10.67 -3.73
N ASP A 126 6.30 -10.38 -4.66
CA ASP A 126 4.91 -10.01 -4.42
C ASP A 126 4.09 -11.16 -3.79
N THR A 127 4.35 -12.41 -4.17
CA THR A 127 3.71 -13.59 -3.53
C THR A 127 4.19 -13.77 -2.09
N LEU A 128 5.50 -13.72 -1.84
CA LEU A 128 6.07 -13.94 -0.51
C LEU A 128 5.76 -12.79 0.45
N GLU A 129 5.71 -11.55 -0.04
CA GLU A 129 5.23 -10.40 0.73
C GLU A 129 3.75 -10.61 1.13
N TYR A 130 2.91 -11.05 0.19
CA TYR A 130 1.50 -11.26 0.47
C TYR A 130 1.23 -12.37 1.50
N LEU A 131 2.02 -13.45 1.47
CA LEU A 131 1.87 -14.59 2.38
C LEU A 131 2.35 -14.32 3.80
N GLN A 132 2.96 -13.16 4.11
CA GLN A 132 3.36 -12.81 5.47
C GLN A 132 2.19 -12.84 6.48
N LYS A 133 0.95 -12.67 6.01
CA LYS A 133 -0.25 -12.82 6.84
C LYS A 133 -0.60 -14.27 7.22
N TYR A 134 0.07 -15.25 6.62
CA TYR A 134 -0.04 -16.69 6.92
C TYR A 134 1.32 -17.23 7.41
N PRO A 135 1.76 -16.90 8.64
CA PRO A 135 3.09 -17.22 9.13
C PRO A 135 3.41 -18.73 9.07
N GLU A 136 2.41 -19.58 9.33
CA GLU A 136 2.55 -21.04 9.27
C GLU A 136 2.86 -21.63 7.88
N LEU A 137 2.65 -20.86 6.82
CA LEU A 137 3.04 -21.23 5.46
C LEU A 137 4.38 -20.60 5.09
N VAL A 138 4.56 -19.31 5.36
CA VAL A 138 5.73 -18.55 4.90
C VAL A 138 7.02 -18.88 5.66
N ASP A 139 6.92 -19.37 6.90
CA ASP A 139 8.07 -19.83 7.69
C ASP A 139 8.67 -21.15 7.15
N ASP A 140 7.97 -21.83 6.24
CA ASP A 140 8.48 -23.02 5.57
C ASP A 140 9.53 -22.61 4.51
N LYS A 141 10.80 -22.87 4.81
CA LYS A 141 11.93 -22.61 3.89
C LYS A 141 11.81 -23.36 2.55
N GLU A 142 10.98 -24.39 2.48
CA GLU A 142 10.74 -25.14 1.24
C GLU A 142 9.52 -24.67 0.44
N LEU A 143 8.82 -23.63 0.91
CA LEU A 143 7.60 -23.10 0.28
C LEU A 143 7.81 -22.74 -1.19
N GLU A 144 8.95 -22.16 -1.55
CA GLU A 144 9.17 -21.68 -2.92
C GLU A 144 9.95 -22.68 -3.78
N LEU A 145 9.49 -22.86 -5.01
CA LEU A 145 10.25 -23.38 -6.14
C LEU A 145 10.33 -22.28 -7.21
N LEU A 146 11.52 -21.70 -7.41
CA LEU A 146 11.67 -20.63 -8.40
C LEU A 146 11.80 -21.20 -9.81
N GLN A 147 10.90 -20.78 -10.70
CA GLN A 147 10.92 -21.09 -12.13
C GLN A 147 12.16 -20.49 -12.80
N ASN A 148 12.75 -21.22 -13.74
CA ASN A 148 13.88 -20.74 -14.54
C ASN A 148 13.47 -19.63 -15.53
N LYS A 149 14.47 -18.94 -16.07
CA LYS A 149 14.32 -18.00 -17.18
C LYS A 149 15.12 -18.48 -18.39
N VAL A 150 14.60 -18.24 -19.59
CA VAL A 150 15.29 -18.55 -20.86
C VAL A 150 15.41 -17.30 -21.73
N PRO A 151 16.44 -17.19 -22.57
CA PRO A 151 16.57 -16.06 -23.47
C PRO A 151 15.45 -16.10 -24.52
N LYS A 152 14.91 -14.94 -24.85
CA LYS A 152 14.10 -14.79 -26.06
C LYS A 152 15.01 -14.93 -27.28
N VAL A 153 14.54 -15.61 -28.31
CA VAL A 153 15.32 -15.87 -29.53
C VAL A 153 14.89 -14.87 -30.60
N ASP A 154 15.82 -14.10 -31.18
CA ASP A 154 15.53 -13.18 -32.28
C ASP A 154 14.94 -13.95 -33.46
N ALA A 155 13.79 -13.50 -33.96
CA ALA A 155 13.04 -14.27 -34.96
C ALA A 155 13.73 -14.29 -36.34
N SER A 156 14.66 -13.36 -36.59
CA SER A 156 15.36 -13.23 -37.88
C SER A 156 16.73 -13.91 -37.88
N THR A 157 17.46 -13.81 -36.77
CA THR A 157 18.84 -14.31 -36.68
C THR A 157 18.96 -15.62 -35.90
N LEU A 158 17.93 -15.99 -35.13
CA LEU A 158 17.93 -17.07 -34.14
C LEU A 158 18.98 -16.90 -33.02
N ALA A 159 19.64 -15.74 -32.93
CA ALA A 159 20.50 -15.41 -31.80
C ALA A 159 19.68 -15.01 -30.57
N PRO A 160 20.26 -14.99 -29.35
CA PRO A 160 19.63 -14.35 -28.20
C PRO A 160 19.26 -12.90 -28.51
N ALA A 161 18.01 -12.52 -28.24
CA ALA A 161 17.53 -11.17 -28.47
C ALA A 161 18.21 -10.17 -27.52
N THR A 162 18.43 -8.94 -28.01
CA THR A 162 19.00 -7.83 -27.23
C THR A 162 18.03 -6.65 -27.19
N TYR A 163 17.96 -5.94 -26.07
CA TYR A 163 17.08 -4.79 -25.89
C TYR A 163 17.71 -3.75 -24.95
N SER A 164 18.38 -2.76 -25.55
CA SER A 164 19.19 -1.75 -24.84
C SER A 164 18.43 -0.88 -23.84
N LEU A 165 17.11 -0.71 -24.04
CA LEU A 165 16.27 0.08 -23.13
C LEU A 165 15.99 -0.65 -21.81
N ASN A 166 15.96 -1.99 -21.83
CA ASN A 166 15.72 -2.79 -20.63
C ASN A 166 16.11 -4.27 -20.84
N SER A 167 17.27 -4.68 -20.34
CA SER A 167 17.78 -6.05 -20.48
C SER A 167 16.90 -7.12 -19.82
N SER A 168 16.05 -6.77 -18.83
CA SER A 168 15.10 -7.74 -18.25
C SER A 168 14.08 -8.26 -19.27
N LYS A 169 13.83 -7.50 -20.34
CA LYS A 169 12.91 -7.89 -21.43
C LYS A 169 13.51 -8.91 -22.38
N GLU A 170 14.80 -9.19 -22.30
CA GLU A 170 15.49 -10.21 -23.10
C GLU A 170 15.19 -11.63 -22.62
N TRP A 171 14.61 -11.78 -21.42
CA TRP A 171 14.32 -13.05 -20.77
C TRP A 171 12.81 -13.32 -20.71
N CYS A 172 12.44 -14.60 -20.70
CA CYS A 172 11.06 -15.05 -20.52
C CYS A 172 11.00 -16.36 -19.71
N PRO A 173 9.88 -16.67 -19.06
CA PRO A 173 9.66 -18.00 -18.49
C PRO A 173 9.47 -19.04 -19.62
N PRO A 174 10.05 -20.26 -19.51
CA PRO A 174 9.93 -21.30 -20.53
C PRO A 174 8.60 -22.10 -20.47
N GLY A 175 7.54 -21.48 -19.97
CA GLY A 175 6.24 -22.12 -19.77
C GLY A 175 6.22 -23.05 -18.54
N HIS A 176 5.06 -23.66 -18.29
CA HIS A 176 4.83 -24.45 -17.08
C HIS A 176 5.53 -25.83 -17.09
N GLY A 177 5.97 -26.31 -18.26
CA GLY A 177 6.82 -27.50 -18.37
C GLY A 177 8.18 -27.37 -17.67
N ASP A 178 8.58 -26.15 -17.31
CA ASP A 178 9.76 -25.87 -16.48
C ASP A 178 9.70 -26.48 -15.08
N LEU A 179 8.54 -27.01 -14.67
CA LEU A 179 8.39 -27.76 -13.42
C LEU A 179 9.50 -28.79 -13.23
N TYR A 180 9.77 -29.61 -14.26
CA TYR A 180 10.74 -30.71 -14.18
C TYR A 180 12.20 -30.21 -14.06
N PRO A 181 12.71 -29.32 -14.94
CA PRO A 181 14.05 -28.77 -14.79
C PRO A 181 14.20 -27.91 -13.53
N SER A 182 13.16 -27.21 -13.07
CA SER A 182 13.19 -26.49 -11.78
C SER A 182 13.33 -27.45 -10.60
N LEU A 183 12.56 -28.54 -10.57
CA LEU A 183 12.65 -29.56 -9.50
C LEU A 183 14.02 -30.24 -9.47
N ALA A 184 14.56 -30.59 -10.64
CA ALA A 184 15.87 -31.23 -10.77
C ALA A 184 17.01 -30.25 -10.45
N GLY A 185 17.03 -29.09 -11.11
CA GLY A 185 18.13 -28.12 -11.04
C GLY A 185 18.26 -27.39 -9.71
N SER A 186 17.17 -27.29 -8.94
CA SER A 186 17.21 -26.74 -7.57
C SER A 186 17.63 -27.75 -6.51
N GLY A 187 17.73 -29.04 -6.85
CA GLY A 187 17.90 -30.14 -5.89
C GLY A 187 16.66 -30.44 -5.05
N LYS A 188 15.53 -29.78 -5.31
CA LYS A 188 14.30 -29.96 -4.50
C LYS A 188 13.70 -31.36 -4.66
N LEU A 189 13.80 -31.98 -5.84
CA LEU A 189 13.34 -33.35 -6.06
C LEU A 189 14.06 -34.34 -5.13
N GLU A 190 15.39 -34.31 -5.11
CA GLU A 190 16.22 -35.17 -4.25
C GLU A 190 15.93 -34.92 -2.76
N LYS A 191 15.81 -33.64 -2.38
CA LYS A 191 15.47 -33.25 -1.01
C LYS A 191 14.12 -33.79 -0.58
N LEU A 192 13.07 -33.66 -1.40
CA LEU A 192 11.74 -34.19 -1.11
C LEU A 192 11.78 -35.71 -0.95
N LEU A 193 12.47 -36.42 -1.85
CA LEU A 193 12.64 -37.87 -1.75
C LEU A 193 13.37 -38.29 -0.46
N SER A 194 14.45 -37.60 -0.09
CA SER A 194 15.20 -37.88 1.15
C SER A 194 14.38 -37.63 2.43
N GLN A 195 13.35 -36.79 2.34
CA GLN A 195 12.41 -36.51 3.43
C GLN A 195 11.22 -37.47 3.46
N GLY A 196 11.15 -38.45 2.55
CA GLY A 196 10.09 -39.44 2.49
C GLY A 196 8.86 -39.02 1.68
N TYR A 197 8.91 -37.91 0.94
CA TYR A 197 7.82 -37.55 0.03
C TYR A 197 7.89 -38.40 -1.24
N LYS A 198 6.74 -38.90 -1.67
CA LYS A 198 6.60 -39.86 -2.75
C LYS A 198 5.62 -39.42 -3.83
N TYR A 199 4.59 -38.67 -3.44
CA TYR A 199 3.52 -38.23 -4.33
C TYR A 199 3.53 -36.70 -4.44
N MET A 200 3.25 -36.18 -5.62
CA MET A 200 3.08 -34.74 -5.84
C MET A 200 1.82 -34.49 -6.65
N PHE A 201 0.93 -33.66 -6.12
CA PHE A 201 -0.21 -33.10 -6.84
C PHE A 201 0.14 -31.70 -7.34
N VAL A 202 0.03 -31.48 -8.64
CA VAL A 202 0.39 -30.22 -9.30
C VAL A 202 -0.85 -29.62 -9.93
N SER A 203 -1.09 -28.32 -9.71
CA SER A 203 -2.17 -27.58 -10.39
C SER A 203 -1.86 -26.09 -10.50
N ASN A 204 -2.58 -25.39 -11.38
CA ASN A 204 -2.45 -23.94 -11.49
C ASN A 204 -3.08 -23.22 -10.29
N SER A 205 -2.48 -22.11 -9.87
CA SER A 205 -3.02 -21.23 -8.82
C SER A 205 -4.35 -20.57 -9.20
N ASP A 206 -4.58 -20.33 -10.50
CA ASP A 206 -5.82 -19.73 -11.01
C ASP A 206 -6.97 -20.74 -11.19
N ASN A 207 -6.75 -22.03 -10.92
CA ASN A 207 -7.78 -23.07 -10.88
C ASN A 207 -8.08 -23.48 -9.43
N LEU A 208 -9.09 -22.84 -8.84
CA LEU A 208 -9.49 -23.11 -7.45
C LEU A 208 -10.23 -24.43 -7.26
N GLY A 209 -10.77 -25.02 -8.34
CA GLY A 209 -11.37 -26.35 -8.28
C GLY A 209 -10.33 -27.46 -8.01
N ALA A 210 -9.07 -27.21 -8.36
CA ALA A 210 -7.98 -28.18 -8.23
C ALA A 210 -7.47 -28.30 -6.79
N CYS A 211 -8.26 -28.94 -5.93
CA CYS A 211 -7.90 -29.19 -4.54
C CYS A 211 -7.37 -30.62 -4.35
N MET A 212 -6.60 -30.83 -3.28
CA MET A 212 -6.18 -32.17 -2.86
C MET A 212 -7.42 -33.02 -2.57
N ASP A 213 -7.50 -34.18 -3.21
CA ASP A 213 -8.62 -35.11 -3.09
C ASP A 213 -8.09 -36.48 -2.65
N LEU A 214 -8.60 -36.98 -1.53
CA LEU A 214 -8.07 -38.20 -0.91
C LEU A 214 -8.42 -39.46 -1.68
N ASP A 215 -9.55 -39.49 -2.39
CA ASP A 215 -9.92 -40.63 -3.24
C ASP A 215 -8.96 -40.72 -4.42
N MET A 216 -8.67 -39.58 -5.05
CA MET A 216 -7.68 -39.48 -6.13
C MET A 216 -6.27 -39.82 -5.66
N LEU A 217 -5.84 -39.30 -4.50
CA LEU A 217 -4.53 -39.62 -3.93
C LEU A 217 -4.40 -41.11 -3.65
N THR A 218 -5.43 -41.72 -3.06
CA THR A 218 -5.45 -43.15 -2.72
C THR A 218 -5.44 -44.01 -3.97
N TYR A 219 -6.29 -43.68 -4.96
CA TYR A 219 -6.30 -44.35 -6.26
C TYR A 219 -4.93 -44.25 -6.95
N PHE A 220 -4.33 -43.07 -6.99
CA PHE A 220 -3.02 -42.87 -7.61
C PHE A 220 -1.95 -43.73 -6.92
N ALA A 221 -1.93 -43.73 -5.58
CA ALA A 221 -1.01 -44.55 -4.79
C ALA A 221 -1.17 -46.06 -5.04
N GLN A 222 -2.41 -46.57 -5.07
CA GLN A 222 -2.70 -47.99 -5.28
C GLN A 222 -2.50 -48.44 -6.73
N SER A 223 -2.74 -47.56 -7.70
CA SER A 223 -2.61 -47.86 -9.13
C SER A 223 -1.17 -48.13 -9.58
N GLY A 224 -0.18 -47.69 -8.78
CA GLY A 224 1.25 -47.81 -9.10
C GLY A 224 1.70 -46.97 -10.29
N LYS A 225 0.85 -46.11 -10.85
CA LYS A 225 1.18 -45.31 -12.05
C LYS A 225 2.27 -44.28 -11.72
N PRO A 226 3.25 -44.06 -12.62
CA PRO A 226 4.28 -43.04 -12.43
C PRO A 226 3.73 -41.61 -12.60
N PHE A 227 2.70 -41.45 -13.43
CA PHE A 227 2.12 -40.17 -13.81
C PHE A 227 0.64 -40.34 -14.09
N LEU A 228 -0.20 -39.44 -13.58
CA LEU A 228 -1.63 -39.44 -13.82
C LEU A 228 -2.12 -38.01 -14.11
N MET A 229 -2.83 -37.85 -15.22
CA MET A 229 -3.44 -36.59 -15.63
C MET A 229 -4.93 -36.58 -15.29
N GLU A 230 -5.44 -35.51 -14.67
CA GLU A 230 -6.88 -35.31 -14.59
C GLU A 230 -7.40 -34.68 -15.91
N CYS A 231 -8.41 -35.31 -16.49
CA CYS A 231 -9.11 -34.81 -17.66
C CYS A 231 -10.57 -34.52 -17.34
N CYS A 232 -11.21 -33.64 -18.10
CA CYS A 232 -12.65 -33.44 -18.04
C CYS A 232 -13.26 -33.71 -19.42
N GLU A 233 -14.55 -34.03 -19.46
CA GLU A 233 -15.27 -34.07 -20.74
C GLU A 233 -15.37 -32.67 -21.34
N ARG A 234 -15.10 -32.57 -22.64
CA ARG A 234 -15.17 -31.30 -23.38
C ARG A 234 -16.59 -30.80 -23.52
N THR A 235 -16.74 -29.50 -23.32
CA THR A 235 -17.93 -28.71 -23.62
C THR A 235 -17.61 -27.75 -24.75
N GLU A 236 -18.59 -26.95 -25.17
CA GLU A 236 -18.37 -25.94 -26.20
C GLU A 236 -17.28 -24.92 -25.83
N ASN A 237 -17.06 -24.69 -24.53
CA ASN A 237 -16.07 -23.75 -24.02
C ASN A 237 -14.63 -24.25 -24.20
N ASP A 238 -14.42 -25.56 -24.43
CA ASP A 238 -13.09 -26.18 -24.52
C ASP A 238 -12.72 -26.60 -25.94
N LYS A 239 -13.43 -26.08 -26.96
CA LYS A 239 -13.10 -26.32 -28.38
C LYS A 239 -11.64 -25.99 -28.71
N LYS A 240 -11.03 -25.04 -27.99
CA LYS A 240 -9.61 -24.64 -28.14
C LYS A 240 -8.67 -25.18 -27.06
N GLY A 241 -9.16 -25.97 -26.11
CA GLY A 241 -8.33 -26.56 -25.05
C GLY A 241 -7.55 -27.77 -25.55
N GLY A 242 -6.33 -27.97 -25.03
CA GLY A 242 -5.54 -29.17 -25.30
C GLY A 242 -6.28 -30.44 -24.91
N HIS A 243 -6.20 -31.47 -25.76
CA HIS A 243 -6.91 -32.73 -25.58
C HIS A 243 -5.97 -33.92 -25.49
N LEU A 244 -6.47 -34.98 -24.85
CA LEU A 244 -5.78 -36.25 -24.72
C LEU A 244 -5.99 -37.08 -25.99
N ALA A 245 -4.91 -37.66 -26.52
CA ALA A 245 -4.95 -38.57 -27.67
C ALA A 245 -4.00 -39.76 -27.44
N LYS A 246 -4.10 -40.76 -28.31
CA LYS A 246 -3.14 -41.88 -28.39
C LYS A 246 -2.27 -41.73 -29.61
N ARG A 247 -0.95 -41.81 -29.45
CA ARG A 247 -0.02 -41.81 -30.58
C ARG A 247 -0.07 -43.17 -31.30
N ASN A 248 -0.19 -43.15 -32.62
CA ASN A 248 -0.38 -44.38 -33.40
C ASN A 248 0.87 -45.27 -33.45
N SER A 249 2.07 -44.70 -33.32
CA SER A 249 3.33 -45.45 -33.44
C SER A 249 3.63 -46.37 -32.25
N ASP A 250 3.17 -46.04 -31.04
CA ASP A 250 3.51 -46.78 -29.81
C ASP A 250 2.34 -46.91 -28.83
N GLY A 251 1.16 -46.37 -29.17
CA GLY A 251 -0.05 -46.43 -28.35
C GLY A 251 -0.01 -45.57 -27.09
N ARG A 252 1.04 -44.76 -26.88
CA ARG A 252 1.17 -43.92 -25.68
C ARG A 252 0.15 -42.80 -25.66
N LEU A 253 -0.27 -42.41 -24.46
CA LEU A 253 -1.06 -41.20 -24.27
C LEU A 253 -0.17 -39.98 -24.54
N ILE A 254 -0.72 -39.01 -25.27
CA ILE A 254 -0.08 -37.74 -25.55
C ILE A 254 -1.06 -36.59 -25.32
N LEU A 255 -0.52 -35.42 -25.02
CA LEU A 255 -1.26 -34.16 -24.96
C LEU A 255 -1.04 -33.41 -26.27
N ARG A 256 -2.13 -33.08 -26.97
CA ARG A 256 -2.08 -32.22 -28.16
C ARG A 256 -2.66 -30.85 -27.82
N GLU A 257 -1.82 -29.83 -27.79
CA GLU A 257 -2.24 -28.44 -27.61
C GLU A 257 -2.69 -27.80 -28.92
N SER A 258 -3.49 -26.74 -28.84
CA SER A 258 -3.96 -26.02 -30.03
C SER A 258 -2.81 -25.43 -30.85
N ALA A 259 -1.72 -25.03 -30.18
CA ALA A 259 -0.51 -24.52 -30.83
C ALA A 259 0.26 -25.60 -31.63
N GLN A 260 -0.05 -26.88 -31.42
CA GLN A 260 0.54 -28.03 -32.08
C GLN A 260 -0.42 -28.64 -33.12
N CYS A 261 -1.51 -27.95 -33.44
CA CYS A 261 -2.49 -28.35 -34.44
C CYS A 261 -2.21 -27.61 -35.76
N GLU A 262 -2.05 -28.36 -36.86
CA GLU A 262 -2.01 -27.76 -38.19
C GLU A 262 -3.38 -27.16 -38.56
N GLY A 263 -3.39 -26.10 -39.36
CA GLY A 263 -4.63 -25.41 -39.74
C GLY A 263 -5.64 -26.30 -40.45
N ASN A 264 -5.19 -27.33 -41.18
CA ASN A 264 -6.06 -28.30 -41.85
C ASN A 264 -6.78 -29.25 -40.86
N ASP A 265 -6.21 -29.45 -39.67
CA ASP A 265 -6.74 -30.34 -38.63
C ASP A 265 -7.65 -29.62 -37.63
N GLU A 266 -7.74 -28.29 -37.68
CA GLU A 266 -8.45 -27.45 -36.70
C GLU A 266 -9.91 -27.91 -36.47
N LYS A 267 -10.60 -28.36 -37.53
CA LYS A 267 -11.98 -28.87 -37.41
C LYS A 267 -12.04 -30.16 -36.59
N HIS A 268 -11.06 -31.05 -36.72
CA HIS A 268 -10.97 -32.28 -35.94
C HIS A 268 -10.54 -31.98 -34.49
N PHE A 269 -9.60 -31.05 -34.31
CA PHE A 269 -9.21 -30.57 -32.99
C PHE A 269 -10.40 -29.99 -32.21
N GLN A 270 -11.22 -29.16 -32.85
CA GLN A 270 -12.40 -28.54 -32.24
C GLN A 270 -13.60 -29.48 -32.09
N ASP A 271 -13.56 -30.70 -32.65
CA ASP A 271 -14.63 -31.69 -32.51
C ASP A 271 -14.58 -32.35 -31.11
N ILE A 272 -15.40 -31.82 -30.22
CA ILE A 272 -15.52 -32.26 -28.82
C ILE A 272 -16.09 -33.68 -28.69
N LYS A 273 -16.70 -34.25 -29.74
CA LYS A 273 -17.21 -35.64 -29.72
C LYS A 273 -16.13 -36.63 -30.13
N LYS A 274 -15.21 -36.24 -31.00
CA LYS A 274 -14.09 -37.08 -31.45
C LYS A 274 -12.99 -37.15 -30.39
N HIS A 275 -12.42 -36.00 -30.04
CA HIS A 275 -11.41 -35.90 -29.00
C HIS A 275 -12.08 -35.41 -27.72
N ARG A 276 -12.66 -36.35 -26.95
CA ARG A 276 -13.63 -36.09 -25.88
C ARG A 276 -13.05 -35.50 -24.60
N PHE A 277 -11.80 -35.84 -24.27
CA PHE A 277 -11.19 -35.54 -22.98
C PHE A 277 -10.17 -34.40 -23.10
N PHE A 278 -10.40 -33.31 -22.37
CA PHE A 278 -9.43 -32.20 -22.32
C PHE A 278 -8.61 -32.21 -21.04
N ASN A 279 -7.40 -31.69 -21.14
CA ASN A 279 -6.45 -31.57 -20.04
C ASN A 279 -6.86 -30.45 -19.08
N THR A 280 -7.08 -30.80 -17.80
CA THR A 280 -7.36 -29.81 -16.74
C THR A 280 -6.10 -29.09 -16.25
N ASN A 281 -4.93 -29.58 -16.64
CA ASN A 281 -3.62 -29.19 -16.12
C ASN A 281 -3.47 -29.49 -14.61
N ASN A 282 -4.24 -30.45 -14.08
CA ASN A 282 -4.01 -31.05 -12.77
C ASN A 282 -3.30 -32.39 -12.95
N LEU A 283 -2.14 -32.56 -12.32
CA LEU A 283 -1.28 -33.73 -12.48
C LEU A 283 -0.95 -34.38 -11.14
N TRP A 284 -0.77 -35.69 -11.18
CA TRP A 284 -0.23 -36.48 -10.09
C TRP A 284 1.04 -37.16 -10.53
N ILE A 285 2.11 -36.98 -9.77
CA ILE A 285 3.46 -37.43 -10.13
C ILE A 285 4.02 -38.28 -9.00
N ARG A 286 4.59 -39.43 -9.35
CA ARG A 286 5.44 -40.23 -8.47
C ARG A 286 6.87 -39.69 -8.52
N LEU A 287 7.34 -39.12 -7.42
CA LEU A 287 8.63 -38.42 -7.38
C LEU A 287 9.81 -39.37 -7.63
N ASP A 288 9.73 -40.61 -7.15
CA ASP A 288 10.74 -41.63 -7.38
C ASP A 288 10.81 -42.01 -8.86
N LYS A 289 9.65 -42.13 -9.53
CA LYS A 289 9.58 -42.41 -10.96
C LYS A 289 9.98 -41.23 -11.83
N LEU A 290 9.71 -40.00 -11.38
CA LEU A 290 10.25 -38.80 -12.02
C LEU A 290 11.78 -38.78 -11.96
N ALA A 291 12.38 -39.14 -10.83
CA ALA A 291 13.84 -39.21 -10.70
C ALA A 291 14.45 -40.26 -11.64
N GLU A 292 13.86 -41.47 -11.69
CA GLU A 292 14.27 -42.54 -12.63
C GLU A 292 14.19 -42.10 -14.09
N GLU A 293 13.11 -41.41 -14.49
CA GLU A 293 12.91 -40.94 -15.86
C GLU A 293 13.88 -39.81 -16.22
N LEU A 294 14.14 -38.87 -15.30
CA LEU A 294 15.14 -37.83 -15.47
C LEU A 294 16.53 -38.44 -15.68
N GLU A 295 16.92 -39.43 -14.88
CA GLU A 295 18.21 -40.13 -15.02
C GLU A 295 18.31 -40.84 -16.38
N THR A 296 17.27 -41.58 -16.75
CA THR A 296 17.18 -42.32 -18.03
C THR A 296 17.32 -41.40 -19.24
N GLN A 297 16.81 -40.17 -19.15
CA GLN A 297 16.84 -39.21 -20.25
C GLN A 297 18.03 -38.23 -20.20
N GLY A 298 19.00 -38.42 -19.29
CA GLY A 298 20.23 -37.60 -19.22
C GLY A 298 20.09 -36.30 -18.43
N GLY A 299 19.17 -36.27 -17.47
CA GLY A 299 18.88 -35.15 -16.57
C GLY A 299 17.80 -34.19 -17.06
N LEU A 300 16.97 -34.60 -18.05
CA LEU A 300 15.92 -33.76 -18.63
C LEU A 300 14.69 -34.60 -19.00
N ILE A 301 13.47 -34.09 -18.81
CA ILE A 301 12.28 -34.68 -19.42
C ILE A 301 12.08 -34.03 -20.78
N ARG A 302 12.25 -34.78 -21.87
CA ARG A 302 12.07 -34.26 -23.23
C ARG A 302 10.60 -33.96 -23.49
N LEU A 303 10.27 -32.67 -23.50
CA LEU A 303 8.93 -32.17 -23.79
C LEU A 303 8.87 -31.54 -25.18
N PRO A 304 7.74 -31.69 -25.90
CA PRO A 304 7.52 -30.99 -27.16
C PRO A 304 7.63 -29.47 -27.01
N MET A 305 8.38 -28.86 -27.93
CA MET A 305 8.57 -27.40 -27.97
C MET A 305 7.33 -26.70 -28.52
N ILE A 306 6.93 -25.62 -27.84
CA ILE A 306 5.89 -24.69 -28.26
C ILE A 306 6.56 -23.39 -28.68
N LYS A 307 6.38 -23.01 -29.95
CA LYS A 307 6.96 -21.80 -30.52
C LYS A 307 5.96 -20.64 -30.50
N ASN A 308 6.21 -19.64 -29.65
CA ASN A 308 5.37 -18.44 -29.55
C ASN A 308 6.04 -17.24 -30.23
N ALA A 309 5.44 -16.70 -31.28
CA ALA A 309 5.87 -15.45 -31.90
C ALA A 309 5.41 -14.24 -31.08
N LYS A 310 6.36 -13.38 -30.69
CA LYS A 310 6.16 -12.20 -29.84
C LYS A 310 7.09 -11.06 -30.28
N THR A 311 7.10 -9.99 -29.52
CA THR A 311 8.10 -8.91 -29.59
C THR A 311 8.92 -8.89 -28.29
N VAL A 312 10.14 -8.34 -28.35
CA VAL A 312 11.05 -8.31 -27.19
C VAL A 312 10.43 -7.50 -26.03
N ASP A 313 9.77 -6.38 -26.33
CA ASP A 313 8.84 -5.75 -25.39
C ASP A 313 7.38 -6.05 -25.79
N PRO A 314 6.65 -6.86 -25.01
CA PRO A 314 5.24 -7.19 -25.30
C PRO A 314 4.29 -5.99 -25.29
N LYS A 315 4.70 -4.85 -24.71
CA LYS A 315 3.91 -3.62 -24.71
C LYS A 315 4.18 -2.72 -25.93
N ASP A 316 5.24 -3.01 -26.68
CA ASP A 316 5.63 -2.28 -27.88
C ASP A 316 5.61 -3.21 -29.11
N PRO A 317 4.54 -3.14 -29.93
CA PRO A 317 4.43 -3.92 -31.17
C PRO A 317 5.51 -3.61 -32.22
N SER A 318 6.22 -2.49 -32.09
CA SER A 318 7.30 -2.10 -33.01
C SER A 318 8.67 -2.63 -32.60
N SER A 319 8.78 -3.19 -31.39
CA SER A 319 10.04 -3.77 -30.89
C SER A 319 10.39 -5.09 -31.58
N THR A 320 11.66 -5.48 -31.52
CA THR A 320 12.23 -6.62 -32.25
C THR A 320 11.35 -7.89 -32.14
N PRO A 321 10.95 -8.50 -33.28
CA PRO A 321 10.25 -9.78 -33.27
C PRO A 321 11.13 -10.90 -32.70
N VAL A 322 10.56 -11.71 -31.81
CA VAL A 322 11.25 -12.79 -31.11
C VAL A 322 10.39 -14.04 -31.01
N PHE A 323 11.03 -15.19 -30.88
CA PHE A 323 10.42 -16.44 -30.45
C PHE A 323 10.63 -16.64 -28.94
N GLN A 324 9.54 -16.95 -28.25
CA GLN A 324 9.57 -17.51 -26.91
C GLN A 324 9.35 -19.01 -27.04
N LEU A 325 10.30 -19.78 -26.53
CA LEU A 325 10.25 -21.24 -26.56
C LEU A 325 9.72 -21.72 -25.22
N GLU A 326 8.56 -22.37 -25.26
CA GLU A 326 7.85 -22.85 -24.07
C GLU A 326 7.61 -24.36 -24.16
N THR A 327 7.30 -24.97 -23.02
CA THR A 327 6.87 -26.36 -22.94
C THR A 327 5.68 -26.50 -22.00
N ALA A 328 4.84 -27.51 -22.24
CA ALA A 328 3.66 -27.80 -21.43
C ALA A 328 3.94 -28.98 -20.47
N MET A 329 3.74 -28.77 -19.16
CA MET A 329 3.96 -29.81 -18.14
C MET A 329 3.16 -31.10 -18.38
N GLY A 330 1.94 -30.97 -18.89
CA GLY A 330 1.06 -32.12 -19.17
C GLY A 330 1.58 -33.00 -20.30
N ALA A 331 2.45 -32.48 -21.18
CA ALA A 331 3.03 -33.27 -22.26
C ALA A 331 3.94 -34.39 -21.74
N ALA A 332 4.43 -34.28 -20.49
CA ALA A 332 5.23 -35.33 -19.86
C ALA A 332 4.51 -36.67 -19.72
N ILE A 333 3.18 -36.72 -19.87
CA ILE A 333 2.42 -37.97 -19.90
C ILE A 333 2.98 -38.98 -20.92
N GLU A 334 3.56 -38.49 -22.02
CA GLU A 334 4.15 -39.35 -23.06
C GLU A 334 5.52 -39.92 -22.68
N SER A 335 6.20 -39.31 -21.72
CA SER A 335 7.54 -39.70 -21.26
C SER A 335 7.47 -40.95 -20.39
N PHE A 336 6.45 -41.09 -19.54
CA PHE A 336 6.36 -42.17 -18.56
C PHE A 336 5.66 -43.43 -19.10
N ALA A 337 6.37 -44.55 -19.11
CA ALA A 337 5.75 -45.86 -19.37
C ALA A 337 4.74 -46.21 -18.26
N GLY A 338 3.48 -46.46 -18.64
CA GLY A 338 2.40 -46.76 -17.69
C GLY A 338 1.68 -45.53 -17.13
N ALA A 339 1.93 -44.33 -17.68
CA ALA A 339 1.13 -43.14 -17.39
C ALA A 339 -0.37 -43.38 -17.69
N GLY A 340 -1.23 -42.69 -16.95
CA GLY A 340 -2.68 -42.78 -17.13
C GLY A 340 -3.38 -41.42 -17.10
N ALA A 341 -4.68 -41.45 -17.34
CA ALA A 341 -5.55 -40.31 -17.16
C ALA A 341 -6.87 -40.74 -16.50
N VAL A 342 -7.48 -39.84 -15.73
CA VAL A 342 -8.79 -40.04 -15.07
C VAL A 342 -9.72 -38.91 -15.45
N CYS A 343 -10.96 -39.23 -15.80
CA CYS A 343 -11.99 -38.23 -16.01
C CYS A 343 -12.55 -37.75 -14.66
N VAL A 344 -12.37 -36.47 -14.34
CA VAL A 344 -12.83 -35.82 -13.11
C VAL A 344 -14.06 -34.95 -13.37
N PRO A 345 -14.86 -34.64 -12.33
CA PRO A 345 -15.98 -33.70 -12.45
C PRO A 345 -15.49 -32.28 -12.75
N ARG A 346 -16.33 -31.48 -13.42
CA ARG A 346 -16.08 -30.06 -13.73
C ARG A 346 -15.79 -29.20 -12.50
N SER A 347 -16.31 -29.57 -11.33
CA SER A 347 -16.02 -28.89 -10.06
C SER A 347 -14.52 -28.87 -9.72
N ARG A 348 -13.70 -29.77 -10.30
CA ARG A 348 -12.24 -29.77 -10.17
C ARG A 348 -11.51 -28.87 -11.19
N PHE A 349 -12.26 -28.17 -12.04
CA PHE A 349 -11.75 -27.30 -13.08
C PHE A 349 -12.55 -25.98 -13.16
N ALA A 350 -12.19 -25.03 -12.30
CA ALA A 350 -12.71 -23.68 -12.25
C ALA A 350 -11.57 -22.64 -12.45
N PRO A 351 -10.91 -22.62 -13.63
CA PRO A 351 -9.89 -21.63 -13.92
C PRO A 351 -10.51 -20.28 -14.30
N VAL A 352 -9.83 -19.18 -13.97
CA VAL A 352 -10.17 -17.86 -14.51
C VAL A 352 -9.19 -17.50 -15.62
N LYS A 353 -9.62 -17.42 -16.87
CA LYS A 353 -8.77 -17.03 -18.01
C LYS A 353 -9.11 -15.65 -18.57
N LYS A 354 -10.37 -15.23 -18.42
CA LYS A 354 -10.92 -13.94 -18.87
C LYS A 354 -11.84 -13.33 -17.82
N CYS A 355 -12.24 -12.08 -18.03
CA CYS A 355 -13.20 -11.39 -17.18
C CYS A 355 -14.58 -12.07 -17.12
N ASP A 356 -14.95 -12.82 -18.16
CA ASP A 356 -16.16 -13.67 -18.21
C ASP A 356 -16.14 -14.70 -17.07
N ASP A 357 -15.02 -15.42 -16.94
CA ASP A 357 -14.82 -16.44 -15.91
C ASP A 357 -14.77 -15.81 -14.51
N LEU A 358 -14.15 -14.63 -14.39
CA LEU A 358 -14.03 -13.90 -13.12
C LEU A 358 -15.40 -13.41 -12.64
N LEU A 359 -16.21 -12.82 -13.53
CA LEU A 359 -17.57 -12.39 -13.21
C LEU A 359 -18.42 -13.56 -12.74
N LEU A 360 -18.35 -14.68 -13.47
CA LEU A 360 -19.05 -15.90 -13.12
C LEU A 360 -18.65 -16.41 -11.72
N LEU A 361 -17.35 -16.51 -11.44
CA LEU A 361 -16.82 -17.01 -10.18
C LEU A 361 -17.14 -16.08 -8.99
N ARG A 362 -17.22 -14.76 -9.23
CA ARG A 362 -17.62 -13.77 -8.23
C ARG A 362 -19.12 -13.79 -7.93
N SER A 363 -19.95 -14.10 -8.93
CA SER A 363 -21.40 -14.15 -8.78
C SER A 363 -21.85 -15.21 -7.78
N ASP A 364 -23.11 -15.13 -7.37
CA ASP A 364 -23.77 -16.11 -6.50
C ASP A 364 -23.98 -17.49 -7.16
N ALA A 365 -23.70 -17.66 -8.46
CA ALA A 365 -23.65 -18.97 -9.10
C ALA A 365 -22.53 -19.86 -8.53
N TYR A 366 -21.50 -19.26 -7.93
CA TYR A 366 -20.45 -19.97 -7.20
C TYR A 366 -20.47 -19.60 -5.72
N VAL A 367 -20.46 -20.63 -4.87
CA VAL A 367 -20.40 -20.51 -3.42
C VAL A 367 -19.11 -21.16 -2.90
N LEU A 368 -18.61 -20.65 -1.78
CA LEU A 368 -17.50 -21.29 -1.07
C LEU A 368 -18.07 -22.34 -0.12
N THR A 369 -17.52 -23.53 -0.21
CA THR A 369 -17.68 -24.58 0.81
C THR A 369 -16.98 -24.18 2.11
N SER A 370 -17.25 -24.92 3.20
CA SER A 370 -16.53 -24.71 4.46
C SER A 370 -15.03 -24.85 4.30
N ASP A 371 -14.59 -25.71 3.37
CA ASP A 371 -13.19 -25.92 3.02
C ASP A 371 -12.63 -24.98 1.95
N SER A 372 -13.25 -23.81 1.80
CA SER A 372 -12.80 -22.71 0.92
C SER A 372 -12.67 -23.12 -0.55
N ARG A 373 -13.39 -24.16 -1.00
CA ARG A 373 -13.48 -24.53 -2.42
C ARG A 373 -14.67 -23.84 -3.08
N PRO A 374 -14.49 -23.21 -4.25
CA PRO A 374 -15.62 -22.71 -5.02
C PRO A 374 -16.31 -23.86 -5.73
N ILE A 375 -17.61 -24.02 -5.47
CA ILE A 375 -18.49 -24.98 -6.15
C ILE A 375 -19.67 -24.23 -6.76
N LEU A 376 -20.30 -24.84 -7.76
CA LEU A 376 -21.60 -24.35 -8.24
C LEU A 376 -22.61 -24.40 -7.10
N ALA A 377 -23.41 -23.35 -7.00
CA ALA A 377 -24.55 -23.34 -6.10
C ALA A 377 -25.50 -24.50 -6.46
N PRO A 378 -26.08 -25.22 -5.48
CA PRO A 378 -27.03 -26.29 -5.73
C PRO A 378 -28.17 -25.89 -6.67
N GLU A 379 -28.61 -24.63 -6.60
CA GLU A 379 -29.66 -24.02 -7.42
C GLU A 379 -29.30 -23.91 -8.91
N CYS A 380 -28.04 -24.09 -9.28
CA CYS A 380 -27.60 -24.17 -10.67
C CYS A 380 -27.76 -25.57 -11.28
N ASP A 381 -28.26 -26.56 -10.52
CA ASP A 381 -28.49 -27.95 -10.97
C ASP A 381 -27.26 -28.59 -11.65
N GLY A 382 -26.06 -28.23 -11.19
CA GLY A 382 -24.79 -28.73 -11.72
C GLY A 382 -24.35 -28.16 -13.08
N VAL A 383 -25.06 -27.16 -13.63
CA VAL A 383 -24.74 -26.53 -14.91
C VAL A 383 -24.37 -25.07 -14.69
N ALA A 384 -23.13 -24.70 -15.00
CA ALA A 384 -22.65 -23.33 -14.86
C ALA A 384 -23.30 -22.40 -15.93
N PRO A 385 -23.71 -21.17 -15.55
CA PRO A 385 -24.12 -20.15 -16.52
C PRO A 385 -23.05 -19.86 -17.58
N ILE A 386 -23.47 -19.63 -18.82
CA ILE A 386 -22.56 -19.17 -19.89
C ILE A 386 -22.50 -17.64 -19.87
N VAL A 387 -21.35 -17.06 -19.53
CA VAL A 387 -21.11 -15.62 -19.58
C VAL A 387 -20.30 -15.27 -20.84
N ALA A 388 -20.77 -14.27 -21.59
CA ALA A 388 -20.10 -13.75 -22.77
C ALA A 388 -20.07 -12.21 -22.72
N LEU A 389 -18.93 -11.66 -22.31
CA LEU A 389 -18.69 -10.22 -22.26
C LEU A 389 -18.06 -9.71 -23.56
N ASP A 390 -18.35 -8.47 -23.94
CA ASP A 390 -17.69 -7.82 -25.08
C ASP A 390 -16.18 -7.69 -24.81
N SER A 391 -15.40 -8.53 -25.47
CA SER A 391 -13.94 -8.55 -25.38
C SER A 391 -13.26 -7.22 -25.76
N LYS A 392 -13.94 -6.28 -26.41
CA LYS A 392 -13.40 -4.93 -26.67
C LYS A 392 -13.50 -4.02 -25.44
N THR A 393 -14.53 -4.24 -24.62
CA THR A 393 -14.86 -3.39 -23.47
C THR A 393 -14.40 -3.98 -22.15
N PHE A 394 -14.48 -5.31 -21.98
CA PHE A 394 -14.24 -6.01 -20.71
C PHE A 394 -13.00 -6.92 -20.75
N LYS A 395 -11.97 -6.56 -21.52
CA LYS A 395 -10.76 -7.37 -21.64
C LYS A 395 -9.93 -7.36 -20.36
N LEU A 396 -9.85 -6.21 -19.71
CA LEU A 396 -8.99 -5.95 -18.55
C LEU A 396 -9.81 -5.99 -17.26
N VAL A 397 -9.20 -6.43 -16.16
CA VAL A 397 -9.86 -6.47 -14.84
C VAL A 397 -10.35 -5.07 -14.46
N GLN A 398 -9.54 -4.03 -14.66
CA GLN A 398 -9.90 -2.66 -14.30
C GLN A 398 -11.16 -2.16 -15.06
N GLN A 399 -11.39 -2.66 -16.28
CA GLN A 399 -12.60 -2.36 -17.03
C GLN A 399 -13.83 -3.05 -16.43
N LEU A 400 -13.68 -4.32 -16.04
CA LEU A 400 -14.75 -5.05 -15.34
C LEU A 400 -15.05 -4.39 -13.99
N GLU A 401 -14.04 -4.03 -13.19
CA GLU A 401 -14.23 -3.36 -11.91
C GLU A 401 -14.97 -2.03 -12.07
N ALA A 402 -14.62 -1.24 -13.10
CA ALA A 402 -15.29 0.02 -13.40
C ALA A 402 -16.76 -0.14 -13.78
N ALA A 403 -17.11 -1.26 -14.40
CA ALA A 403 -18.47 -1.58 -14.78
C ALA A 403 -19.31 -2.11 -13.62
N LEU A 404 -18.73 -2.98 -12.79
CA LEU A 404 -19.40 -3.54 -11.62
C LEU A 404 -19.58 -2.48 -10.53
N ARG A 405 -18.58 -1.64 -10.28
CA ARG A 405 -18.56 -0.68 -9.16
C ARG A 405 -18.90 -1.35 -7.82
N GLY A 406 -18.36 -2.53 -7.60
CA GLY A 406 -18.68 -3.39 -6.45
C GLY A 406 -19.98 -4.20 -6.58
N ASN A 407 -20.83 -3.92 -7.56
CA ASN A 407 -22.11 -4.61 -7.77
C ASN A 407 -21.93 -5.81 -8.70
N THR A 408 -21.76 -6.99 -8.12
CA THR A 408 -21.77 -8.24 -8.90
C THR A 408 -23.22 -8.68 -9.13
N PRO A 409 -23.69 -8.82 -10.39
CA PRO A 409 -25.05 -9.30 -10.66
C PRO A 409 -25.24 -10.75 -10.22
N SER A 410 -26.47 -11.09 -9.82
CA SER A 410 -26.86 -12.47 -9.53
C SER A 410 -26.99 -13.26 -10.83
N LEU A 411 -26.35 -14.43 -10.86
CA LEU A 411 -26.33 -15.38 -11.98
C LEU A 411 -26.82 -16.77 -11.57
N ILE A 412 -27.22 -16.98 -10.32
CA ILE A 412 -27.58 -18.31 -9.78
C ILE A 412 -28.67 -19.05 -10.58
N LYS A 413 -29.60 -18.34 -11.21
CA LYS A 413 -30.66 -18.88 -12.09
C LYS A 413 -30.46 -18.53 -13.57
N CYS A 414 -29.30 -17.99 -13.94
CA CYS A 414 -28.97 -17.60 -15.30
C CYS A 414 -28.48 -18.83 -16.07
N SER A 415 -28.99 -19.07 -17.27
CA SER A 415 -28.42 -20.08 -18.17
C SER A 415 -27.38 -19.46 -19.10
N ARG A 416 -27.62 -18.23 -19.59
CA ARG A 416 -26.71 -17.50 -20.47
C ARG A 416 -26.83 -15.99 -20.27
N LEU A 417 -25.71 -15.31 -20.05
CA LEU A 417 -25.59 -13.86 -20.07
C LEU A 417 -24.69 -13.42 -21.23
N LYS A 418 -25.20 -12.57 -22.12
CA LYS A 418 -24.40 -11.89 -23.14
C LYS A 418 -24.44 -10.38 -22.93
N VAL A 419 -23.29 -9.72 -22.85
CA VAL A 419 -23.19 -8.27 -22.71
C VAL A 419 -22.39 -7.70 -23.89
N THR A 420 -22.99 -6.77 -24.64
CA THR A 420 -22.37 -6.11 -25.79
C THR A 420 -22.28 -4.60 -25.56
N GLY A 421 -21.10 -4.00 -25.79
CA GLY A 421 -20.88 -2.57 -25.54
C GLY A 421 -20.51 -2.21 -24.10
N ASP A 422 -20.46 -0.92 -23.80
CA ASP A 422 -20.02 -0.38 -22.50
C ASP A 422 -21.19 -0.33 -21.50
N VAL A 423 -21.33 -1.39 -20.70
CA VAL A 423 -22.43 -1.59 -19.76
C VAL A 423 -21.91 -1.62 -18.33
N CYS A 424 -22.50 -0.78 -17.47
CA CYS A 424 -22.31 -0.79 -16.01
C CYS A 424 -23.48 -1.51 -15.32
N PHE A 425 -23.29 -1.93 -14.07
CA PHE A 425 -24.29 -2.67 -13.29
C PHE A 425 -24.70 -1.87 -12.04
N ALA A 426 -26.00 -1.63 -11.89
CA ALA A 426 -26.56 -1.14 -10.64
C ALA A 426 -26.52 -2.24 -9.55
N PRO A 427 -26.70 -1.90 -8.27
CA PRO A 427 -26.97 -2.88 -7.22
C PRO A 427 -28.20 -3.75 -7.55
N ASP A 428 -28.26 -4.96 -7.01
CA ASP A 428 -29.44 -5.85 -7.07
C ASP A 428 -29.92 -6.21 -8.50
N VAL A 429 -29.00 -6.31 -9.45
CA VAL A 429 -29.28 -6.84 -10.80
C VAL A 429 -29.30 -8.37 -10.75
N VAL A 430 -30.40 -8.97 -11.22
CA VAL A 430 -30.59 -10.43 -11.24
C VAL A 430 -30.89 -10.89 -12.66
N PHE A 431 -30.16 -11.89 -13.14
CA PHE A 431 -30.40 -12.52 -14.44
C PHE A 431 -30.96 -13.94 -14.28
N GLU A 432 -32.08 -14.24 -14.95
CA GLU A 432 -32.70 -15.57 -15.01
C GLU A 432 -32.82 -16.06 -16.47
N GLY A 433 -32.52 -17.33 -16.73
CA GLY A 433 -32.61 -17.89 -18.09
C GLY A 433 -31.61 -17.27 -19.07
N GLU A 434 -32.01 -17.03 -20.32
CA GLU A 434 -31.13 -16.43 -21.33
C GLU A 434 -31.32 -14.91 -21.44
N VAL A 435 -30.31 -14.14 -21.07
CA VAL A 435 -30.36 -12.67 -21.11
C VAL A 435 -29.27 -12.08 -22.00
N THR A 436 -29.64 -11.13 -22.84
CA THR A 436 -28.69 -10.31 -23.61
C THR A 436 -28.84 -8.83 -23.24
N VAL A 437 -27.75 -8.15 -22.93
CA VAL A 437 -27.71 -6.71 -22.68
C VAL A 437 -26.87 -6.05 -23.78
N VAL A 438 -27.41 -5.01 -24.40
CA VAL A 438 -26.77 -4.32 -25.54
C VAL A 438 -26.68 -2.83 -25.25
N ASN A 439 -25.51 -2.25 -25.50
CA ASN A 439 -25.32 -0.81 -25.60
C ASN A 439 -24.49 -0.50 -26.85
N ASN A 440 -25.13 0.01 -27.91
CA ASN A 440 -24.42 0.39 -29.14
C ASN A 440 -23.94 1.86 -29.13
N SER A 441 -24.20 2.60 -28.06
CA SER A 441 -23.77 3.98 -27.93
C SER A 441 -22.29 4.08 -27.53
N SER A 442 -21.68 5.25 -27.74
CA SER A 442 -20.32 5.54 -27.29
C SER A 442 -20.23 5.93 -25.81
N GLU A 443 -21.37 6.04 -25.13
CA GLU A 443 -21.45 6.39 -23.71
C GLU A 443 -21.70 5.11 -22.89
N PRO A 444 -21.02 4.93 -21.74
CA PRO A 444 -21.38 3.88 -20.80
C PRO A 444 -22.86 4.01 -20.36
N LYS A 445 -23.59 2.90 -20.35
CA LYS A 445 -24.98 2.84 -19.87
C LYS A 445 -25.09 1.85 -18.73
N THR A 446 -25.94 2.15 -17.75
CA THR A 446 -26.11 1.28 -16.59
C THR A 446 -27.41 0.50 -16.70
N ILE A 447 -27.32 -0.83 -16.59
CA ILE A 447 -28.51 -1.65 -16.38
C ILE A 447 -29.04 -1.39 -14.96
N SER A 448 -30.35 -1.13 -14.86
CA SER A 448 -31.00 -0.77 -13.61
C SER A 448 -31.21 -1.98 -12.69
N SER A 449 -31.38 -1.73 -11.40
CA SER A 449 -31.72 -2.77 -10.43
C SER A 449 -33.02 -3.49 -10.83
N GLY A 450 -33.05 -4.81 -10.70
CA GLY A 450 -34.21 -5.61 -11.05
C GLY A 450 -33.86 -6.99 -11.59
N THR A 451 -34.91 -7.79 -11.81
CA THR A 451 -34.80 -9.13 -12.38
C THR A 451 -35.12 -9.12 -13.87
N TYR A 452 -34.18 -9.61 -14.68
CA TYR A 452 -34.31 -9.75 -16.12
C TYR A 452 -34.33 -11.22 -16.48
N LYS A 453 -35.41 -11.66 -17.12
CA LYS A 453 -35.65 -13.07 -17.44
C LYS A 453 -35.92 -13.27 -18.92
N ASP A 454 -35.19 -14.19 -19.54
CA ASP A 454 -35.42 -14.65 -20.93
C ASP A 454 -35.64 -13.49 -21.92
N THR A 455 -34.78 -12.48 -21.87
CA THR A 455 -35.02 -11.17 -22.52
C THR A 455 -33.76 -10.56 -23.13
N THR A 456 -33.95 -9.61 -24.05
CA THR A 456 -32.90 -8.72 -24.53
C THR A 456 -33.18 -7.29 -24.04
N VAL A 457 -32.21 -6.69 -23.37
CA VAL A 457 -32.27 -5.32 -22.85
C VAL A 457 -31.36 -4.44 -23.69
N ASP A 458 -31.92 -3.52 -24.48
CA ASP A 458 -31.17 -2.54 -25.26
C ASP A 458 -31.14 -1.20 -24.53
N LEU A 459 -29.94 -0.81 -24.07
CA LEU A 459 -29.68 0.41 -23.33
C LEU A 459 -29.28 1.59 -24.23
N THR A 460 -29.17 1.38 -25.56
CA THR A 460 -28.56 2.33 -26.50
C THR A 460 -29.18 3.73 -26.42
N GLU A 461 -30.51 3.81 -26.32
CA GLU A 461 -31.27 5.07 -26.23
C GLU A 461 -31.53 5.55 -24.79
N GLN A 462 -31.07 4.80 -23.77
CA GLN A 462 -31.24 5.21 -22.38
C GLN A 462 -30.40 6.45 -22.09
N LYS A 463 -30.88 7.31 -21.19
CA LYS A 463 -30.05 8.38 -20.63
C LYS A 463 -28.82 7.76 -19.95
N GLY A 464 -27.72 8.50 -19.90
CA GLY A 464 -26.46 8.06 -19.29
C GLY A 464 -26.18 8.74 -17.96
N LEU A 465 -24.90 8.93 -17.66
CA LEU A 465 -24.46 9.55 -16.40
C LEU A 465 -24.68 11.07 -16.35
N GLY A 466 -24.94 11.71 -17.50
CA GLY A 466 -25.15 13.15 -17.60
C GLY A 466 -23.94 13.92 -17.05
N LYS A 467 -24.16 14.81 -16.07
CA LYS A 467 -23.10 15.61 -15.44
C LYS A 467 -22.06 14.79 -14.66
N LEU A 468 -22.37 13.54 -14.32
CA LEU A 468 -21.44 12.63 -13.64
C LEU A 468 -20.50 11.90 -14.62
N LYS A 469 -20.68 12.12 -15.93
CA LYS A 469 -19.90 11.46 -16.97
C LYS A 469 -18.42 11.80 -16.85
N SER A 470 -17.60 10.75 -16.81
CA SER A 470 -16.14 10.86 -16.86
C SER A 470 -15.67 11.22 -18.26
N THR A 471 -14.73 12.15 -18.35
CA THR A 471 -14.00 12.49 -19.58
C THR A 471 -12.52 12.24 -19.38
N VAL A 472 -11.88 11.64 -20.39
CA VAL A 472 -10.44 11.36 -20.38
C VAL A 472 -9.73 12.52 -21.07
N VAL A 473 -8.80 13.15 -20.35
CA VAL A 473 -7.97 14.25 -20.86
C VAL A 473 -6.54 13.73 -21.00
N LYS A 474 -5.97 13.86 -22.20
CA LYS A 474 -4.57 13.49 -22.46
C LYS A 474 -3.63 14.43 -21.71
N THR A 475 -2.56 13.86 -21.17
CA THR A 475 -1.50 14.59 -20.46
C THR A 475 -0.16 13.92 -20.71
N SER A 476 0.92 14.51 -20.21
CA SER A 476 2.25 13.91 -20.20
C SER A 476 2.83 13.95 -18.78
N PRO A 477 3.80 13.09 -18.43
CA PRO A 477 4.52 13.20 -17.17
C PRO A 477 5.10 14.60 -16.99
N ILE A 478 4.96 15.15 -15.79
CA ILE A 478 5.58 16.42 -15.40
C ILE A 478 6.60 16.11 -14.31
N PRO A 479 7.86 16.57 -14.42
CA PRO A 479 8.90 16.25 -13.45
C PRO A 479 8.58 16.78 -12.05
N ASP A 480 9.34 16.27 -11.07
CA ASP A 480 9.35 16.77 -9.69
C ASP A 480 8.05 16.64 -8.88
N GLN A 481 7.21 15.65 -9.20
CA GLN A 481 5.99 15.31 -8.44
C GLN A 481 6.20 14.26 -7.34
N LYS A 482 7.43 14.14 -6.79
CA LYS A 482 7.70 13.21 -5.68
C LYS A 482 7.18 13.81 -4.36
N PRO A 483 6.26 13.14 -3.64
CA PRO A 483 5.87 13.58 -2.30
C PRO A 483 7.08 13.58 -1.35
N GLY A 484 7.20 14.64 -0.54
CA GLY A 484 8.17 14.70 0.56
C GLY A 484 7.68 13.93 1.80
N THR A 485 8.27 14.21 2.96
CA THR A 485 7.87 13.59 4.24
C THR A 485 6.42 13.87 4.64
N SER A 486 5.83 14.95 4.13
CA SER A 486 4.48 15.41 4.49
C SER A 486 3.79 16.06 3.28
N GLY A 487 3.68 15.30 2.19
CA GLY A 487 3.01 15.71 0.95
C GLY A 487 3.93 16.34 -0.10
N LEU A 488 3.36 16.66 -1.26
CA LEU A 488 4.02 17.37 -2.35
C LEU A 488 3.89 18.88 -2.12
N ARG A 489 5.01 19.62 -2.14
CA ARG A 489 5.05 21.08 -1.98
C ARG A 489 5.81 21.73 -3.13
N LYS A 490 5.26 22.79 -3.70
CA LYS A 490 5.82 23.60 -4.79
C LYS A 490 5.33 25.03 -4.69
N LYS A 491 5.84 25.90 -5.55
CA LYS A 491 5.25 27.23 -5.73
C LYS A 491 3.80 27.12 -6.18
N THR A 492 2.95 28.01 -5.68
CA THR A 492 1.51 28.02 -6.01
C THR A 492 1.29 28.07 -7.52
N LYS A 493 2.06 28.89 -8.24
CA LYS A 493 2.03 28.97 -9.71
C LYS A 493 2.26 27.62 -10.40
N THR A 494 3.12 26.76 -9.86
CA THR A 494 3.37 25.43 -10.43
C THR A 494 2.10 24.57 -10.39
N PHE A 495 1.33 24.62 -9.31
CA PHE A 495 0.07 23.87 -9.22
C PHE A 495 -1.02 24.42 -10.14
N MET A 496 -1.01 25.73 -10.39
CA MET A 496 -1.95 26.40 -11.30
C MET A 496 -1.61 26.18 -12.78
N GLU A 497 -0.40 25.74 -13.09
CA GLU A 497 0.07 25.61 -14.47
C GLU A 497 -0.29 24.25 -15.09
N GLY A 498 -0.94 24.32 -16.26
CA GLY A 498 -1.27 23.15 -17.07
C GLY A 498 -2.02 22.06 -16.29
N HIS A 499 -1.46 20.86 -16.29
CA HIS A 499 -2.06 19.67 -15.65
C HIS A 499 -1.31 19.24 -14.37
N TYR A 500 -0.54 20.12 -13.72
CA TYR A 500 0.28 19.72 -12.57
C TYR A 500 -0.55 19.11 -11.43
N LEU A 501 -1.57 19.82 -10.93
CA LEU A 501 -2.47 19.30 -9.89
C LEU A 501 -3.20 18.03 -10.36
N HIS A 502 -3.73 18.04 -11.59
CA HIS A 502 -4.49 16.94 -12.16
C HIS A 502 -3.68 15.64 -12.23
N ASN A 503 -2.43 15.72 -12.72
CA ASN A 503 -1.56 14.56 -12.83
C ASN A 503 -1.28 13.93 -11.45
N PHE A 504 -1.05 14.77 -10.43
CA PHE A 504 -0.79 14.28 -9.09
C PHE A 504 -2.03 13.63 -8.47
N VAL A 505 -3.21 14.28 -8.56
CA VAL A 505 -4.47 13.76 -8.03
C VAL A 505 -4.86 12.44 -8.72
N GLN A 506 -4.73 12.35 -10.05
CA GLN A 506 -4.95 11.10 -10.77
C GLN A 506 -3.98 10.01 -10.32
N SER A 507 -2.70 10.35 -10.15
CA SER A 507 -1.68 9.39 -9.70
C SER A 507 -1.96 8.85 -8.29
N VAL A 508 -2.60 9.65 -7.43
CA VAL A 508 -3.12 9.19 -6.14
C VAL A 508 -4.26 8.20 -6.34
N PHE A 509 -5.29 8.54 -7.11
CA PHE A 509 -6.40 7.61 -7.37
C PHE A 509 -5.93 6.30 -8.03
N ASP A 510 -4.95 6.36 -8.94
CA ASP A 510 -4.40 5.17 -9.60
C ASP A 510 -3.60 4.27 -8.65
N ALA A 511 -3.10 4.82 -7.53
CA ALA A 511 -2.38 4.06 -6.51
C ALA A 511 -3.31 3.44 -5.44
N LEU A 512 -4.61 3.76 -5.48
CA LEU A 512 -5.60 3.28 -4.52
C LEU A 512 -6.39 2.09 -5.07
N PRO A 513 -6.81 1.14 -4.23
CA PRO A 513 -7.66 0.03 -4.65
C PRO A 513 -8.98 0.56 -5.24
N SER A 514 -9.36 0.08 -6.43
CA SER A 514 -10.57 0.57 -7.10
C SER A 514 -11.85 0.36 -6.29
N ARG A 515 -11.90 -0.70 -5.47
CA ARG A 515 -13.03 -0.98 -4.55
C ARG A 515 -13.23 0.10 -3.49
N ASP A 516 -12.16 0.80 -3.09
CA ASP A 516 -12.23 1.85 -2.07
C ASP A 516 -12.74 3.15 -2.68
N LEU A 517 -12.46 3.38 -3.97
CA LEU A 517 -12.93 4.55 -4.71
C LEU A 517 -14.42 4.44 -5.04
N TYR A 518 -14.86 3.30 -5.59
CA TYR A 518 -16.25 3.12 -6.04
C TYR A 518 -17.21 3.03 -4.84
N GLY A 519 -18.16 3.96 -4.75
CA GLY A 519 -19.06 4.02 -3.60
C GLY A 519 -18.43 4.61 -2.33
N GLY A 520 -17.12 4.89 -2.36
CA GLY A 520 -16.34 5.32 -1.21
C GLY A 520 -16.62 6.75 -0.76
N THR A 521 -16.18 7.04 0.47
CA THR A 521 -16.20 8.39 1.04
C THR A 521 -14.79 8.99 1.06
N LEU A 522 -14.62 10.20 0.49
CA LEU A 522 -13.37 10.94 0.47
C LEU A 522 -13.50 12.24 1.27
N VAL A 523 -12.50 12.57 2.08
CA VAL A 523 -12.39 13.90 2.69
C VAL A 523 -11.57 14.83 1.80
N VAL A 524 -12.02 16.06 1.58
CA VAL A 524 -11.27 17.08 0.85
C VAL A 524 -11.25 18.37 1.66
N SER A 525 -10.06 18.89 1.92
CA SER A 525 -9.87 20.02 2.84
C SER A 525 -8.62 20.82 2.54
N GLY A 526 -8.44 21.93 3.23
CA GLY A 526 -7.13 22.54 3.40
C GLY A 526 -7.12 23.69 4.41
N ASP A 527 -5.99 24.39 4.48
CA ASP A 527 -5.74 25.42 5.49
C ASP A 527 -6.25 26.84 5.15
N GLY A 528 -6.80 27.01 3.95
CA GLY A 528 -7.35 28.29 3.49
C GLY A 528 -6.37 29.15 2.72
N ARG A 529 -5.14 28.68 2.45
CA ARG A 529 -4.19 29.38 1.58
C ARG A 529 -4.73 29.59 0.16
N TYR A 530 -4.15 30.56 -0.54
CA TYR A 530 -4.46 30.87 -1.94
C TYR A 530 -4.47 29.60 -2.80
N PHE A 531 -5.41 29.50 -3.75
CA PHE A 531 -5.67 28.35 -4.62
C PHE A 531 -6.42 27.15 -3.98
N ASN A 532 -6.67 27.15 -2.66
CA ASN A 532 -7.43 26.06 -2.04
C ASN A 532 -8.83 25.90 -2.63
N GLN A 533 -9.59 26.98 -2.81
CA GLN A 533 -10.97 26.90 -3.28
C GLN A 533 -11.04 26.28 -4.67
N GLU A 534 -10.16 26.69 -5.59
CA GLU A 534 -10.08 26.15 -6.94
C GLU A 534 -9.63 24.68 -6.95
N ALA A 535 -8.59 24.34 -6.17
CA ALA A 535 -8.09 22.98 -6.08
C ALA A 535 -9.14 22.01 -5.52
N ILE A 536 -9.95 22.43 -4.54
CA ILE A 536 -11.08 21.65 -4.01
C ILE A 536 -12.09 21.32 -5.12
N GLN A 537 -12.47 22.31 -5.94
CA GLN A 537 -13.43 22.07 -7.03
C GLN A 537 -12.86 21.11 -8.08
N ILE A 538 -11.57 21.22 -8.41
CA ILE A 538 -10.88 20.29 -9.32
C ILE A 538 -10.90 18.87 -8.74
N ILE A 539 -10.51 18.71 -7.47
CA ILE A 539 -10.46 17.40 -6.81
C ILE A 539 -11.86 16.78 -6.73
N ILE A 540 -12.91 17.54 -6.43
CA ILE A 540 -14.30 17.05 -6.45
C ILE A 540 -14.64 16.45 -7.82
N LYS A 541 -14.35 17.17 -8.91
CA LYS A 541 -14.67 16.70 -10.28
C LYS A 541 -13.85 15.47 -10.67
N MET A 542 -12.60 15.38 -10.21
CA MET A 542 -11.76 14.20 -10.43
C MET A 542 -12.22 13.01 -9.59
N ALA A 543 -12.60 13.22 -8.33
CA ALA A 543 -13.14 12.21 -7.44
C ALA A 543 -14.44 11.61 -7.99
N VAL A 544 -15.37 12.45 -8.47
CA VAL A 544 -16.60 12.00 -9.15
C VAL A 544 -16.25 11.14 -10.37
N ALA A 545 -15.26 11.54 -11.17
CA ALA A 545 -14.82 10.78 -12.34
C ALA A 545 -14.08 9.49 -12.02
N ALA A 546 -13.45 9.43 -10.85
CA ALA A 546 -12.74 8.27 -10.33
C ALA A 546 -13.68 7.20 -9.73
N GLY A 547 -14.90 7.58 -9.34
CA GLY A 547 -15.90 6.65 -8.80
C GLY A 547 -16.39 6.97 -7.38
N VAL A 548 -15.86 8.03 -6.75
CA VAL A 548 -16.23 8.44 -5.39
C VAL A 548 -17.68 8.92 -5.35
N ASP A 549 -18.49 8.35 -4.46
CA ASP A 549 -19.92 8.66 -4.32
C ASP A 549 -20.22 9.57 -3.14
N ARG A 550 -19.29 9.74 -2.19
CA ARG A 550 -19.47 10.66 -1.07
C ARG A 550 -18.23 11.51 -0.83
N ILE A 551 -18.42 12.82 -0.65
CA ILE A 551 -17.34 13.76 -0.36
C ILE A 551 -17.69 14.57 0.89
N TRP A 552 -16.74 14.60 1.83
CA TRP A 552 -16.81 15.33 3.09
C TRP A 552 -15.90 16.54 3.06
N LEU A 553 -16.46 17.71 3.40
CA LEU A 553 -15.72 18.96 3.49
C LEU A 553 -16.10 19.72 4.76
N GLY A 554 -15.12 20.32 5.44
CA GLY A 554 -15.41 21.37 6.40
C GLY A 554 -15.91 22.64 5.71
N GLN A 555 -16.71 23.44 6.42
CA GLN A 555 -17.23 24.71 5.91
C GLN A 555 -16.09 25.60 5.35
N ASN A 556 -16.33 26.20 4.19
CA ASN A 556 -15.36 26.96 3.39
C ASN A 556 -14.16 26.13 2.88
N GLY A 557 -14.25 24.79 2.93
CA GLY A 557 -13.13 23.90 2.61
C GLY A 557 -12.07 23.82 3.72
N LEU A 558 -12.36 24.36 4.90
CA LEU A 558 -11.43 24.44 6.02
C LEU A 558 -11.55 23.19 6.91
N LEU A 559 -10.48 22.42 7.01
CA LEU A 559 -10.25 21.48 8.11
C LEU A 559 -8.77 21.55 8.48
N SER A 560 -8.47 21.57 9.78
CA SER A 560 -7.10 21.43 10.23
C SER A 560 -6.61 20.00 9.97
N THR A 561 -5.30 19.81 9.79
CA THR A 561 -4.73 18.46 9.60
C THR A 561 -5.12 17.50 10.76
N PRO A 562 -5.10 17.92 12.05
CA PRO A 562 -5.62 17.11 13.15
C PRO A 562 -7.12 16.77 13.01
N ALA A 563 -7.93 17.75 12.58
CA ALA A 563 -9.37 17.54 12.39
C ALA A 563 -9.67 16.59 11.25
N VAL A 564 -8.91 16.61 10.15
CA VAL A 564 -9.03 15.61 9.07
C VAL A 564 -8.80 14.21 9.63
N SER A 565 -7.74 14.02 10.42
CA SER A 565 -7.45 12.73 11.05
C SER A 565 -8.57 12.30 12.00
N ALA A 566 -9.13 13.22 12.80
CA ALA A 566 -10.26 12.95 13.66
C ALA A 566 -11.53 12.58 12.87
N VAL A 567 -11.84 13.30 11.79
CA VAL A 567 -13.01 13.04 10.92
C VAL A 567 -12.95 11.64 10.32
N ILE A 568 -11.81 11.24 9.76
CA ILE A 568 -11.65 9.89 9.18
C ILE A 568 -11.92 8.80 10.23
N ARG A 569 -11.46 9.03 11.47
CA ARG A 569 -11.45 8.02 12.55
C ARG A 569 -12.72 7.98 13.38
N GLU A 570 -13.41 9.09 13.56
CA GLU A 570 -14.52 9.21 14.52
C GLU A 570 -15.87 9.46 13.84
N ARG A 571 -15.90 10.13 12.70
CA ARG A 571 -17.15 10.54 12.06
C ARG A 571 -17.93 9.31 11.61
N GLU A 572 -19.21 9.26 11.98
CA GLU A 572 -20.10 8.13 11.71
C GLU A 572 -19.59 6.77 12.25
N GLY A 573 -18.79 6.78 13.32
CA GLY A 573 -18.28 5.57 13.95
C GLY A 573 -16.94 5.06 13.40
N GLY A 574 -16.30 5.81 12.48
CA GLY A 574 -15.00 5.48 11.91
C GLY A 574 -15.06 4.49 10.74
N ASN A 575 -13.95 4.37 9.99
CA ASN A 575 -13.78 3.47 8.84
C ASN A 575 -14.75 3.72 7.65
N VAL A 576 -15.35 4.92 7.56
CA VAL A 576 -16.22 5.30 6.45
C VAL A 576 -15.42 5.94 5.31
N ALA A 577 -14.48 6.84 5.65
CA ALA A 577 -13.64 7.51 4.68
C ALA A 577 -12.39 6.69 4.36
N PHE A 578 -12.12 6.46 3.08
CA PHE A 578 -10.92 5.72 2.64
C PHE A 578 -9.64 6.56 2.64
N GLY A 579 -9.78 7.89 2.79
CA GLY A 579 -8.64 8.80 2.84
C GLY A 579 -9.04 10.26 2.69
N ALA A 580 -8.03 11.12 2.59
CA ALA A 580 -8.20 12.55 2.47
C ALA A 580 -7.15 13.23 1.62
N PHE A 581 -7.58 14.21 0.82
CA PHE A 581 -6.69 15.26 0.31
C PHE A 581 -6.67 16.45 1.27
N ILE A 582 -5.48 16.86 1.68
CA ILE A 582 -5.27 18.03 2.56
C ILE A 582 -4.41 19.05 1.81
N LEU A 583 -5.03 20.18 1.45
CA LEU A 583 -4.43 21.25 0.67
C LEU A 583 -3.75 22.24 1.62
N THR A 584 -2.47 21.99 1.84
CA THR A 584 -1.64 22.74 2.78
C THR A 584 -0.15 22.52 2.49
N ALA A 585 0.64 23.57 2.69
CA ALA A 585 2.10 23.48 2.83
C ALA A 585 2.56 23.73 4.28
N SER A 586 1.68 23.56 5.27
CA SER A 586 1.94 23.72 6.71
C SER A 586 2.54 25.11 6.99
N HIS A 587 3.69 25.18 7.65
CA HIS A 587 4.41 26.41 8.00
C HIS A 587 4.91 27.30 6.86
N ASN A 588 4.89 26.82 5.61
CA ASN A 588 5.31 27.60 4.45
C ASN A 588 4.35 28.78 4.18
N PRO A 589 4.85 29.94 3.69
CA PRO A 589 4.03 31.09 3.39
C PRO A 589 2.98 30.78 2.30
N GLY A 590 1.84 31.48 2.37
CA GLY A 590 0.74 31.36 1.43
C GLY A 590 0.70 32.55 0.48
N GLY A 591 0.01 32.40 -0.64
CA GLY A 591 -0.18 33.45 -1.63
C GLY A 591 0.14 33.02 -3.07
N PRO A 592 -0.14 33.88 -4.05
CA PRO A 592 0.01 33.56 -5.46
C PRO A 592 1.47 33.32 -5.89
N ASP A 593 2.43 33.99 -5.25
CA ASP A 593 3.87 33.87 -5.52
C ASP A 593 4.61 32.94 -4.54
N GLU A 594 3.89 32.41 -3.55
CA GLU A 594 4.44 31.61 -2.46
C GLU A 594 4.19 30.11 -2.66
N ASP A 595 3.93 29.36 -1.58
CA ASP A 595 3.94 27.92 -1.59
C ASP A 595 2.54 27.33 -1.43
N PHE A 596 2.28 26.28 -2.21
CA PHE A 596 1.11 25.43 -2.11
C PHE A 596 1.55 23.99 -1.87
N GLY A 597 0.67 23.19 -1.27
CA GLY A 597 0.95 21.79 -1.01
C GLY A 597 -0.29 20.93 -1.02
N ILE A 598 -0.08 19.65 -1.29
CA ILE A 598 -1.11 18.62 -1.26
C ILE A 598 -0.57 17.41 -0.52
N LYS A 599 -1.20 17.07 0.60
CA LYS A 599 -0.98 15.83 1.36
C LYS A 599 -2.09 14.82 1.01
N TYR A 600 -1.77 13.55 1.17
CA TYR A 600 -2.74 12.47 1.16
C TYR A 600 -2.65 11.67 2.46
N ASN A 601 -3.78 11.54 3.16
CA ASN A 601 -3.92 10.69 4.33
C ASN A 601 -4.77 9.46 4.01
N CYS A 602 -4.43 8.34 4.65
CA CYS A 602 -5.06 7.03 4.48
C CYS A 602 -6.26 6.83 5.43
N GLU A 603 -6.90 5.67 5.32
CA GLU A 603 -8.06 5.23 6.10
C GLU A 603 -7.83 5.16 7.61
N ASN A 604 -6.58 5.01 8.07
CA ASN A 604 -6.25 5.09 9.49
C ASN A 604 -6.24 6.54 10.04
N GLY A 605 -6.37 7.53 9.14
CA GLY A 605 -6.31 8.96 9.41
C GLY A 605 -4.92 9.59 9.33
N GLY A 606 -3.88 8.81 9.02
CA GLY A 606 -2.48 9.26 9.02
C GLY A 606 -1.92 9.52 7.63
N PRO A 607 -0.72 10.14 7.52
CA PRO A 607 -0.05 10.35 6.24
C PRO A 607 0.18 9.05 5.47
N ALA A 608 0.11 9.11 4.14
CA ALA A 608 0.43 7.99 3.27
C ALA A 608 1.80 7.35 3.61
N PRO A 609 1.87 6.01 3.76
CA PRO A 609 3.13 5.32 4.04
C PRO A 609 4.08 5.37 2.83
N GLU A 610 5.35 5.03 3.05
CA GLU A 610 6.38 5.12 2.00
C GLU A 610 6.01 4.32 0.75
N LYS A 611 5.48 3.11 0.93
CA LYS A 611 5.03 2.24 -0.18
C LYS A 611 4.05 2.98 -1.10
N LEU A 612 3.01 3.59 -0.51
CA LEU A 612 2.00 4.33 -1.27
C LEU A 612 2.59 5.59 -1.92
N THR A 613 3.38 6.39 -1.20
CA THR A 613 3.99 7.60 -1.80
C THR A 613 4.94 7.29 -2.96
N ASN A 614 5.64 6.16 -2.91
CA ASN A 614 6.48 5.69 -4.01
C ASN A 614 5.65 5.23 -5.21
N GLU A 615 4.52 4.57 -4.97
CA GLU A 615 3.58 4.17 -6.02
C GLU A 615 2.97 5.38 -6.71
N ILE A 616 2.49 6.36 -5.94
CA ILE A 616 2.02 7.67 -6.46
C ILE A 616 3.10 8.30 -7.34
N TYR A 617 4.34 8.37 -6.84
CA TYR A 617 5.44 8.95 -7.62
C TYR A 617 5.72 8.16 -8.91
N ASN A 618 5.66 6.82 -8.86
CA ASN A 618 5.82 6.00 -10.05
C ASN A 618 4.74 6.29 -11.09
N ASN A 619 3.48 6.44 -10.67
CA ASN A 619 2.37 6.80 -11.52
C ASN A 619 2.58 8.17 -12.19
N THR A 620 3.07 9.17 -11.45
CA THR A 620 3.34 10.52 -12.02
C THR A 620 4.36 10.49 -13.16
N LYS A 621 5.32 9.56 -13.13
CA LYS A 621 6.36 9.43 -14.16
C LYS A 621 5.87 8.76 -15.44
N THR A 622 4.76 8.02 -15.37
CA THR A 622 4.23 7.22 -16.49
C THR A 622 2.85 7.64 -16.96
N ILE A 623 2.23 8.64 -16.32
CA ILE A 623 0.88 9.10 -16.62
C ILE A 623 0.75 9.62 -18.07
N GLN A 624 -0.33 9.21 -18.75
CA GLN A 624 -0.65 9.62 -20.13
C GLN A 624 -2.01 10.31 -20.25
N SER A 625 -2.86 10.19 -19.23
CA SER A 625 -4.16 10.84 -19.17
C SER A 625 -4.67 10.91 -17.74
N PHE A 626 -5.61 11.81 -17.48
CA PHE A 626 -6.41 11.83 -16.26
C PHE A 626 -7.91 11.86 -16.58
N LYS A 627 -8.72 11.49 -15.59
CA LYS A 627 -10.20 11.49 -15.68
C LYS A 627 -10.78 12.69 -14.93
N ILE A 628 -11.79 13.33 -15.52
CA ILE A 628 -12.51 14.44 -14.89
C ILE A 628 -13.97 14.49 -15.32
N ALA A 629 -14.88 14.79 -14.39
CA ALA A 629 -16.29 15.03 -14.66
C ALA A 629 -16.47 16.52 -14.97
N LYS A 630 -16.06 16.94 -16.17
CA LYS A 630 -15.96 18.36 -16.57
C LYS A 630 -17.28 19.14 -16.41
N ASP A 631 -18.40 18.46 -16.63
CA ASP A 631 -19.75 19.02 -16.61
C ASP A 631 -20.39 18.97 -15.22
N PHE A 632 -19.70 18.39 -14.22
CA PHE A 632 -20.11 18.42 -12.83
C PHE A 632 -20.02 19.86 -12.30
N PRO A 633 -21.08 20.37 -11.64
CA PRO A 633 -21.12 21.76 -11.21
C PRO A 633 -20.12 22.01 -10.09
N ASN A 634 -19.67 23.27 -9.96
CA ASN A 634 -18.98 23.69 -8.75
C ASN A 634 -19.96 23.65 -7.56
N VAL A 635 -19.44 23.32 -6.39
CA VAL A 635 -20.22 23.22 -5.14
C VAL A 635 -19.99 24.47 -4.31
N ASP A 636 -21.07 25.05 -3.77
CA ASP A 636 -20.99 26.11 -2.76
C ASP A 636 -20.52 25.49 -1.43
N ILE A 637 -19.23 25.60 -1.15
CA ILE A 637 -18.61 25.06 0.07
C ILE A 637 -18.80 25.96 1.30
N SER A 638 -19.44 27.12 1.17
CA SER A 638 -19.58 28.10 2.26
C SER A 638 -20.73 27.78 3.22
N LYS A 639 -21.67 26.92 2.83
CA LYS A 639 -22.87 26.61 3.61
C LYS A 639 -22.86 25.17 4.06
N ILE A 640 -23.06 24.95 5.35
CA ILE A 640 -23.29 23.63 5.92
C ILE A 640 -24.57 23.05 5.28
N CYS A 641 -24.41 21.96 4.54
CA CYS A 641 -25.50 21.30 3.85
C CYS A 641 -25.09 19.90 3.37
N LYS A 642 -26.09 19.11 2.99
CA LYS A 642 -25.91 17.84 2.28
C LYS A 642 -26.61 17.95 0.92
N THR A 643 -25.86 17.83 -0.16
CA THR A 643 -26.37 17.94 -1.53
C THR A 643 -26.18 16.63 -2.28
N CYS A 644 -27.24 16.13 -2.91
CA CYS A 644 -27.21 14.91 -3.70
C CYS A 644 -27.32 15.23 -5.20
N PHE A 645 -26.44 14.62 -6.00
CA PHE A 645 -26.41 14.73 -7.46
C PHE A 645 -26.65 13.34 -8.06
N ALA A 646 -27.86 13.09 -8.55
CA ALA A 646 -28.18 11.85 -9.25
C ALA A 646 -27.75 11.93 -10.73
N SER A 647 -27.28 10.82 -11.29
CA SER A 647 -27.15 10.66 -12.73
C SER A 647 -28.51 10.73 -13.43
N GLU A 648 -28.52 11.05 -14.73
CA GLU A 648 -29.77 11.11 -15.49
C GLU A 648 -30.45 9.75 -15.64
N ASP A 649 -29.67 8.67 -15.65
CA ASP A 649 -30.12 7.28 -15.63
C ASP A 649 -30.47 6.75 -14.23
N ARG A 650 -30.29 7.57 -13.18
CA ARG A 650 -30.51 7.23 -11.76
C ARG A 650 -29.68 6.07 -11.21
N SER A 651 -28.69 5.60 -11.96
CA SER A 651 -27.82 4.51 -11.53
C SER A 651 -26.79 4.89 -10.47
N ARG A 652 -26.54 6.19 -10.29
CA ARG A 652 -25.49 6.69 -9.39
C ARG A 652 -25.93 7.98 -8.73
N THR A 653 -25.62 8.13 -7.45
CA THR A 653 -25.88 9.37 -6.70
C THR A 653 -24.62 9.80 -5.97
N ILE A 654 -24.15 11.02 -6.22
CA ILE A 654 -23.05 11.63 -5.48
C ILE A 654 -23.61 12.45 -4.33
N THR A 655 -23.09 12.25 -3.13
CA THR A 655 -23.42 13.03 -1.95
C THR A 655 -22.24 13.92 -1.58
N ILE A 656 -22.46 15.23 -1.52
CA ILE A 656 -21.46 16.18 -1.02
C ILE A 656 -21.99 16.80 0.25
N GLU A 657 -21.21 16.67 1.33
CA GLU A 657 -21.60 17.09 2.67
C GLU A 657 -20.59 18.08 3.21
N ILE A 658 -21.09 19.29 3.48
CA ILE A 658 -20.37 20.38 4.11
C ILE A 658 -20.84 20.46 5.57
N PHE A 659 -19.91 20.41 6.52
CA PHE A 659 -20.20 20.38 7.95
C PHE A 659 -19.35 21.39 8.74
N ASP A 660 -19.66 21.57 10.02
CA ASP A 660 -18.89 22.43 10.92
C ASP A 660 -17.47 21.85 11.07
N ALA A 661 -16.47 22.60 10.61
CA ALA A 661 -15.07 22.20 10.62
C ALA A 661 -14.55 21.81 12.02
N THR A 662 -15.13 22.38 13.07
CA THR A 662 -14.62 22.23 14.45
C THR A 662 -15.25 21.06 15.21
N GLU A 663 -16.40 20.54 14.75
CA GLU A 663 -17.28 19.68 15.54
C GLU A 663 -16.60 18.37 15.97
N ASP A 664 -16.17 17.55 15.00
CA ASP A 664 -15.62 16.22 15.25
C ASP A 664 -14.34 16.28 16.11
N HIS A 665 -13.44 17.23 15.79
CA HIS A 665 -12.18 17.40 16.51
C HIS A 665 -12.38 17.88 17.95
N VAL A 666 -13.20 18.90 18.17
CA VAL A 666 -13.47 19.42 19.52
C VAL A 666 -14.21 18.39 20.38
N ASN A 667 -15.14 17.64 19.79
CA ASN A 667 -15.79 16.54 20.48
C ASN A 667 -14.79 15.46 20.90
N LEU A 668 -13.83 15.11 20.05
CA LEU A 668 -12.74 14.20 20.41
C LEU A 668 -11.87 14.77 21.55
N LEU A 669 -11.47 16.04 21.49
CA LEU A 669 -10.67 16.68 22.55
C LEU A 669 -11.38 16.68 23.91
N LYS A 670 -12.71 16.86 23.92
CA LYS A 670 -13.54 16.77 25.14
C LYS A 670 -13.59 15.36 25.75
N LYS A 671 -13.38 14.30 24.94
CA LYS A 671 -13.24 12.92 25.45
C LYS A 671 -11.85 12.69 26.07
N ILE A 672 -10.85 13.47 25.66
CA ILE A 672 -9.43 13.30 26.06
C ILE A 672 -9.11 14.07 27.35
N PHE A 673 -9.55 15.32 27.44
CA PHE A 673 -9.17 16.28 28.48
C PHE A 673 -10.32 16.61 29.44
N ASP A 674 -9.98 17.03 30.66
CA ASP A 674 -10.94 17.60 31.61
C ASP A 674 -11.11 19.11 31.34
N PHE A 675 -12.07 19.45 30.48
CA PHE A 675 -12.40 20.83 30.16
C PHE A 675 -12.90 21.61 31.38
N ALA A 676 -13.49 20.96 32.39
CA ALA A 676 -13.96 21.65 33.58
C ALA A 676 -12.78 22.11 34.46
N ALA A 677 -11.74 21.28 34.59
CA ALA A 677 -10.51 21.67 35.28
C ALA A 677 -9.80 22.84 34.58
N ILE A 678 -9.68 22.79 33.24
CA ILE A 678 -9.08 23.89 32.46
C ILE A 678 -9.92 25.17 32.59
N LYS A 679 -11.25 25.07 32.52
CA LYS A 679 -12.15 26.22 32.70
C LYS A 679 -11.98 26.90 34.06
N LYS A 680 -11.72 26.13 35.13
CA LYS A 680 -11.40 26.70 36.45
C LYS A 680 -10.09 27.49 36.45
N LEU A 681 -9.08 27.06 35.69
CA LEU A 681 -7.84 27.81 35.50
C LEU A 681 -8.13 29.16 34.81
N PHE A 682 -8.92 29.17 33.74
CA PHE A 682 -9.32 30.42 33.05
C PHE A 682 -10.17 31.36 33.91
N ALA A 683 -10.92 30.84 34.87
CA ALA A 683 -11.72 31.66 35.80
C ALA A 683 -10.87 32.38 36.87
N ARG A 684 -9.58 32.04 37.03
CA ARG A 684 -8.71 32.72 37.98
C ARG A 684 -8.39 34.14 37.52
N LYS A 685 -8.45 35.10 38.44
CA LYS A 685 -8.15 36.52 38.16
C LYS A 685 -6.68 36.79 37.84
N ASP A 686 -5.78 35.93 38.32
CA ASP A 686 -4.34 36.04 38.14
C ASP A 686 -3.81 35.20 36.97
N PHE A 687 -4.67 34.48 36.24
CA PHE A 687 -4.31 33.75 35.03
C PHE A 687 -4.66 34.57 33.79
N SER A 688 -3.69 34.72 32.90
CA SER A 688 -3.85 35.40 31.61
C SER A 688 -3.28 34.54 30.48
N PHE A 689 -3.96 34.57 29.35
CA PHE A 689 -3.73 33.66 28.23
C PHE A 689 -3.72 34.44 26.92
N VAL A 690 -2.87 34.02 25.98
CA VAL A 690 -2.87 34.52 24.60
C VAL A 690 -2.61 33.36 23.63
N TYR A 691 -3.31 33.35 22.51
CA TYR A 691 -3.17 32.32 21.48
C TYR A 691 -3.08 32.97 20.10
N ASP A 692 -2.04 32.66 19.34
CA ASP A 692 -1.85 33.16 17.98
C ASP A 692 -2.14 32.06 16.95
N ALA A 693 -3.19 32.24 16.17
CA ALA A 693 -3.56 31.31 15.10
C ALA A 693 -2.80 31.58 13.79
N MET A 694 -1.94 32.61 13.75
CA MET A 694 -1.06 32.96 12.64
C MET A 694 -1.77 33.07 11.27
N TRP A 695 -3.02 33.57 11.27
CA TRP A 695 -3.90 33.68 10.10
C TRP A 695 -4.20 32.34 9.41
N GLY A 696 -3.93 31.21 10.06
CA GLY A 696 -4.14 29.86 9.55
C GLY A 696 -5.50 29.26 9.93
N VAL A 697 -5.67 27.97 9.61
CA VAL A 697 -6.93 27.23 9.75
C VAL A 697 -7.45 27.11 11.18
N GLN A 698 -6.58 27.35 12.17
CA GLN A 698 -6.89 27.14 13.58
C GLN A 698 -7.82 28.20 14.17
N GLY A 699 -7.97 29.36 13.53
CA GLY A 699 -8.79 30.46 14.03
C GLY A 699 -10.18 30.04 14.55
N PRO A 700 -11.01 29.39 13.72
CA PRO A 700 -12.32 28.84 14.14
C PRO A 700 -12.23 27.85 15.31
N TYR A 701 -11.20 27.01 15.36
CA TYR A 701 -10.97 26.05 16.44
C TYR A 701 -10.61 26.75 17.74
N ALA A 702 -9.79 27.80 17.69
CA ALA A 702 -9.41 28.61 18.84
C ALA A 702 -10.62 29.33 19.46
N HIS A 703 -11.51 29.89 18.63
CA HIS A 703 -12.80 30.42 19.08
C HIS A 703 -13.65 29.34 19.75
N ARG A 704 -13.80 28.18 19.10
CA ARG A 704 -14.63 27.10 19.64
C ARG A 704 -14.08 26.59 20.98
N VAL A 705 -12.78 26.31 21.08
CA VAL A 705 -12.17 25.73 22.27
C VAL A 705 -12.02 26.77 23.38
N PHE A 706 -11.32 27.87 23.14
CA PHE A 706 -10.94 28.79 24.23
C PHE A 706 -12.08 29.71 24.63
N VAL A 707 -12.83 30.26 23.68
CA VAL A 707 -13.91 31.21 23.98
C VAL A 707 -15.19 30.48 24.36
N ASN A 708 -15.71 29.62 23.47
CA ASN A 708 -17.03 29.03 23.65
C ASN A 708 -17.06 27.95 24.74
N GLU A 709 -16.10 27.02 24.74
CA GLU A 709 -16.09 25.91 25.71
C GLU A 709 -15.42 26.32 27.04
N LEU A 710 -14.23 26.94 26.98
CA LEU A 710 -13.41 27.27 28.17
C LEU A 710 -13.67 28.66 28.77
N GLY A 711 -14.38 29.56 28.09
CA GLY A 711 -14.81 30.85 28.63
C GLY A 711 -13.73 31.95 28.67
N ALA A 712 -12.69 31.85 27.86
CA ALA A 712 -11.72 32.92 27.67
C ALA A 712 -12.35 34.14 26.95
N SER A 713 -11.78 35.33 27.16
CA SER A 713 -12.16 36.50 26.36
C SER A 713 -11.66 36.33 24.92
N ALA A 714 -12.48 36.65 23.91
CA ALA A 714 -12.05 36.62 22.51
C ALA A 714 -10.81 37.49 22.24
N SER A 715 -10.55 38.51 23.06
CA SER A 715 -9.34 39.34 22.99
C SER A 715 -8.03 38.58 23.27
N CYS A 716 -8.09 37.33 23.75
CA CYS A 716 -6.90 36.50 23.90
C CYS A 716 -6.43 35.88 22.58
N LEU A 717 -7.25 35.94 21.53
CA LEU A 717 -6.93 35.36 20.23
C LEU A 717 -6.27 36.42 19.34
N LEU A 718 -5.13 36.06 18.75
CA LEU A 718 -4.41 36.86 17.76
C LEU A 718 -4.52 36.18 16.40
N ASN A 719 -4.61 36.99 15.34
CA ASN A 719 -4.54 36.53 13.95
C ASN A 719 -5.48 35.34 13.67
N ASP A 720 -6.70 35.39 14.19
CA ASP A 720 -7.65 34.28 14.34
C ASP A 720 -8.63 34.12 13.17
N THR A 721 -8.43 34.86 12.10
CA THR A 721 -9.24 34.78 10.88
C THR A 721 -8.38 34.22 9.75
N PRO A 722 -8.68 33.05 9.18
CA PRO A 722 -7.88 32.49 8.09
C PRO A 722 -7.71 33.46 6.92
N LYS A 723 -6.50 33.57 6.37
CA LYS A 723 -6.19 34.38 5.17
C LYS A 723 -5.41 33.57 4.15
N GLU A 724 -5.68 33.81 2.86
CA GLU A 724 -5.06 33.11 1.74
C GLU A 724 -3.53 33.28 1.66
N ASP A 725 -3.01 34.39 2.17
CA ASP A 725 -1.60 34.76 2.16
C ASP A 725 -0.95 34.77 3.56
N PHE A 726 -1.70 34.33 4.59
CA PHE A 726 -1.32 34.48 6.00
C PHE A 726 -0.84 35.89 6.38
N ASN A 727 -1.40 36.92 5.73
CA ASN A 727 -1.01 38.33 5.87
C ASN A 727 0.45 38.62 5.43
N GLY A 728 0.91 37.94 4.38
CA GLY A 728 2.23 38.10 3.77
C GLY A 728 3.38 37.49 4.57
N GLY A 729 3.09 36.56 5.48
CA GLY A 729 4.05 35.97 6.40
C GLY A 729 4.10 34.44 6.37
N HIS A 730 5.03 33.88 7.15
CA HIS A 730 5.06 32.44 7.45
C HIS A 730 4.12 32.15 8.62
N ALA A 731 3.24 31.17 8.46
CA ALA A 731 2.50 30.59 9.57
C ALA A 731 3.37 29.54 10.28
N ASP A 732 4.52 29.92 10.82
CA ASP A 732 5.48 29.03 11.48
C ASP A 732 5.66 29.40 12.97
N PRO A 733 5.21 28.57 13.92
CA PRO A 733 5.20 28.92 15.33
C PRO A 733 6.60 28.75 15.93
N ASN A 734 7.47 29.74 15.72
CA ASN A 734 8.79 29.81 16.35
C ASN A 734 9.13 31.26 16.76
N LEU A 735 10.23 31.42 17.50
CA LEU A 735 10.67 32.70 18.04
C LEU A 735 10.96 33.77 16.95
N THR A 736 11.19 33.34 15.71
CA THR A 736 11.50 34.22 14.58
C THR A 736 10.24 34.72 13.86
N TYR A 737 9.25 33.86 13.60
CA TYR A 737 8.08 34.23 12.81
C TYR A 737 6.86 34.64 13.65
N ALA A 738 6.67 34.09 14.85
CA ALA A 738 5.60 34.48 15.78
C ALA A 738 5.96 35.77 16.56
N LYS A 739 6.49 36.78 15.86
CA LYS A 739 7.12 37.98 16.45
C LYS A 739 6.22 38.74 17.42
N GLU A 740 4.95 38.88 17.06
CA GLU A 740 3.97 39.61 17.88
C GLU A 740 3.71 38.89 19.20
N LEU A 741 3.43 37.59 19.14
CA LEU A 741 3.27 36.75 20.32
C LEU A 741 4.53 36.78 21.20
N VAL A 742 5.72 36.58 20.61
CA VAL A 742 7.01 36.58 21.33
C VAL A 742 7.22 37.90 22.09
N LYS A 743 6.93 39.04 21.44
CA LYS A 743 6.99 40.36 22.06
C LYS A 743 5.97 40.51 23.20
N ILE A 744 4.73 40.06 23.01
CA ILE A 744 3.67 40.08 24.04
C ILE A 744 4.09 39.24 25.26
N MET A 745 4.75 38.11 25.03
CA MET A 745 5.28 37.24 26.08
C MET A 745 6.57 37.77 26.72
N GLY A 746 7.07 38.93 26.28
CA GLY A 746 8.23 39.60 26.87
C GLY A 746 9.56 38.94 26.53
N LEU A 747 9.68 38.41 25.32
CA LEU A 747 10.88 37.76 24.79
C LEU A 747 11.37 38.47 23.50
N ASP A 748 12.65 38.25 23.16
CA ASP A 748 13.19 38.51 21.81
C ASP A 748 13.23 37.23 20.96
N CYS A 749 13.72 37.33 19.72
CA CYS A 749 13.85 36.20 18.80
C CYS A 749 14.91 35.15 19.22
N HIS A 750 15.67 35.41 20.29
CA HIS A 750 16.60 34.46 20.88
C HIS A 750 16.07 33.86 22.20
N GLY A 751 14.80 34.15 22.54
CA GLY A 751 14.16 33.65 23.75
C GLY A 751 14.69 34.33 25.02
N LYS A 752 15.29 35.52 24.90
CA LYS A 752 15.76 36.31 26.06
C LYS A 752 14.65 37.21 26.58
N PRO A 753 14.51 37.33 27.91
CA PRO A 753 13.60 38.30 28.51
C PRO A 753 13.92 39.73 28.09
N VAL A 754 12.90 40.47 27.67
CA VAL A 754 12.99 41.90 27.38
C VAL A 754 12.06 42.73 28.29
N PRO A 755 12.37 44.02 28.52
CA PRO A 755 11.46 44.92 29.22
C PRO A 755 10.11 45.02 28.48
N THR A 756 9.01 45.05 29.25
CA THR A 756 7.65 45.14 28.73
C THR A 756 6.88 46.22 29.47
N GLU A 757 5.99 46.93 28.76
CA GLU A 757 5.16 48.00 29.34
C GLU A 757 4.07 47.45 30.28
N LYS A 758 3.62 46.23 30.03
CA LYS A 758 2.63 45.49 30.83
C LYS A 758 3.21 44.14 31.21
N ASN A 759 2.72 43.57 32.31
CA ASN A 759 3.07 42.20 32.69
C ASN A 759 2.69 41.24 31.56
N PRO A 760 3.63 40.42 31.06
CA PRO A 760 3.33 39.43 30.03
C PRO A 760 2.25 38.44 30.50
N PRO A 761 1.46 37.86 29.57
CA PRO A 761 0.52 36.80 29.89
C PRO A 761 1.19 35.60 30.58
N ALA A 762 0.44 34.90 31.44
CA ALA A 762 0.96 33.73 32.14
C ALA A 762 1.25 32.55 31.20
N PHE A 763 0.47 32.41 30.14
CA PHE A 763 0.62 31.38 29.12
C PHE A 763 0.38 31.95 27.72
N GLY A 764 1.26 31.63 26.78
CA GLY A 764 1.13 31.98 25.37
C GLY A 764 1.34 30.75 24.49
N ALA A 765 0.60 30.66 23.39
CA ALA A 765 0.83 29.62 22.39
C ALA A 765 0.58 30.09 20.95
N ALA A 766 1.22 29.43 19.98
CA ALA A 766 0.97 29.62 18.56
C ALA A 766 0.90 28.27 17.83
N CYS A 767 0.26 28.23 16.68
CA CYS A 767 0.24 27.07 15.78
C CYS A 767 0.62 27.44 14.34
N ASP A 768 0.92 26.44 13.51
CA ASP A 768 1.19 26.64 12.09
C ASP A 768 -0.07 26.69 11.22
N GLY A 769 0.12 26.86 9.90
CA GLY A 769 -0.96 27.06 8.94
C GLY A 769 -2.06 25.99 8.97
N ASP A 770 -1.69 24.71 9.10
CA ASP A 770 -2.62 23.57 9.20
C ASP A 770 -2.81 23.01 10.62
N ALA A 771 -2.28 23.73 11.62
CA ALA A 771 -2.44 23.50 13.05
C ALA A 771 -1.89 22.17 13.60
N ASP A 772 -0.95 21.54 12.89
CA ASP A 772 -0.28 20.33 13.36
C ASP A 772 0.93 20.65 14.27
N ARG A 773 1.36 21.92 14.35
CA ARG A 773 2.45 22.38 15.22
C ARG A 773 1.98 23.29 16.35
N ASN A 774 2.81 23.38 17.39
CA ASN A 774 2.60 24.27 18.53
C ASN A 774 3.90 24.85 19.09
N MET A 775 3.89 26.14 19.43
CA MET A 775 4.88 26.78 20.31
C MET A 775 4.25 27.10 21.65
N ILE A 776 4.98 26.84 22.74
CA ILE A 776 4.53 27.11 24.12
C ILE A 776 5.45 28.13 24.78
N LEU A 777 4.84 29.17 25.36
CA LEU A 777 5.52 30.26 26.05
C LEU A 777 4.95 30.46 27.45
N GLY A 778 5.83 30.64 28.43
CA GLY A 778 5.51 31.26 29.71
C GLY A 778 5.80 32.76 29.68
N SER A 779 5.36 33.49 30.69
CA SER A 779 5.76 34.89 30.88
C SER A 779 7.29 35.00 30.92
N LYS A 780 7.89 35.63 29.90
CA LYS A 780 9.33 35.79 29.70
C LYS A 780 10.11 34.46 29.64
N PHE A 781 9.48 33.40 29.17
CA PHE A 781 10.08 32.06 29.15
C PHE A 781 9.70 31.26 27.92
N PHE A 782 10.69 30.74 27.19
CA PHE A 782 10.48 29.84 26.06
C PHE A 782 10.59 28.37 26.51
N VAL A 783 9.59 27.56 26.16
CA VAL A 783 9.63 26.11 26.35
C VAL A 783 10.10 25.47 25.04
N THR A 784 11.26 24.80 25.06
CA THR A 784 11.72 24.09 23.87
C THR A 784 10.72 22.98 23.50
N PRO A 785 10.49 22.68 22.20
CA PRO A 785 9.56 21.62 21.82
C PRO A 785 9.95 20.25 22.38
N SER A 786 11.25 20.00 22.52
CA SER A 786 11.76 18.76 23.11
C SER A 786 11.46 18.66 24.62
N ASP A 787 11.63 19.75 25.39
CA ASP A 787 11.22 19.79 26.80
C ASP A 787 9.70 19.69 26.94
N SER A 788 8.94 20.34 26.04
CA SER A 788 7.47 20.27 26.01
C SER A 788 6.98 18.82 25.92
N LEU A 789 7.54 18.04 25.00
CA LEU A 789 7.26 16.60 24.87
C LEU A 789 7.56 15.84 26.17
N ALA A 790 8.74 16.04 26.75
CA ALA A 790 9.17 15.36 27.97
C ALA A 790 8.27 15.70 29.18
N ILE A 791 7.89 16.97 29.32
CA ILE A 791 7.02 17.45 30.39
C ILE A 791 5.61 16.89 30.25
N ILE A 792 5.06 16.87 29.03
CA ILE A 792 3.75 16.26 28.76
C ILE A 792 3.79 14.76 29.12
N ALA A 793 4.82 14.03 28.68
CA ALA A 793 4.97 12.61 29.00
C ALA A 793 5.09 12.35 30.51
N ALA A 794 5.89 13.16 31.23
CA ALA A 794 6.07 13.01 32.68
C ALA A 794 4.78 13.27 33.48
N ASN A 795 3.88 14.08 32.93
CA ASN A 795 2.60 14.43 33.55
C ASN A 795 1.40 13.73 32.91
N ALA A 796 1.59 12.75 32.01
CA ALA A 796 0.50 12.14 31.25
C ALA A 796 -0.64 11.59 32.14
N HIS A 797 -0.31 11.10 33.34
CA HIS A 797 -1.26 10.56 34.31
C HIS A 797 -2.38 11.51 34.74
N ILE A 798 -2.22 12.83 34.58
CA ILE A 798 -3.26 13.81 34.91
C ILE A 798 -4.33 13.93 33.82
N ILE A 799 -4.01 13.54 32.58
CA ILE A 799 -4.90 13.67 31.44
C ILE A 799 -5.82 12.43 31.42
N PRO A 800 -7.16 12.59 31.45
CA PRO A 800 -8.10 11.48 31.57
C PRO A 800 -7.87 10.32 30.59
N PHE A 801 -7.48 10.64 29.35
CA PHE A 801 -7.15 9.66 28.32
C PHE A 801 -6.07 8.66 28.72
N PHE A 802 -5.00 9.10 29.39
CA PHE A 802 -3.88 8.24 29.79
C PHE A 802 -4.08 7.63 31.19
N ASN A 803 -4.87 8.27 32.06
CA ASN A 803 -5.02 7.85 33.46
C ASN A 803 -5.51 6.40 33.60
N LYS A 804 -6.50 5.98 32.80
CA LYS A 804 -7.12 4.64 32.95
C LYS A 804 -6.21 3.47 32.57
N ARG A 805 -5.38 3.62 31.53
CA ARG A 805 -4.54 2.53 30.99
C ARG A 805 -3.04 2.71 31.29
N GLY A 806 -2.65 3.88 31.80
CA GLY A 806 -1.25 4.30 31.90
C GLY A 806 -0.64 4.61 30.53
N LEU A 807 0.34 5.51 30.49
CA LEU A 807 1.18 5.70 29.30
C LEU A 807 2.06 4.46 29.13
N ARG A 808 2.09 3.86 27.95
CA ARG A 808 2.85 2.61 27.69
C ARG A 808 4.10 2.81 26.86
N GLY A 809 4.11 3.83 26.01
CA GLY A 809 5.25 4.12 25.17
C GLY A 809 5.33 5.60 24.82
N VAL A 810 6.55 6.03 24.53
CA VAL A 810 6.84 7.33 23.93
C VAL A 810 7.71 7.17 22.71
N ALA A 811 7.64 8.15 21.81
CA ALA A 811 8.59 8.23 20.72
C ALA A 811 8.98 9.67 20.40
N ARG A 812 10.19 9.81 19.87
CA ARG A 812 10.67 11.07 19.32
C ARG A 812 11.38 10.84 18.01
N SER A 813 11.40 11.85 17.14
CA SER A 813 12.29 11.79 15.99
C SER A 813 13.74 11.88 16.45
N MET A 814 14.65 11.26 15.71
CA MET A 814 16.07 11.17 16.02
C MET A 814 16.73 12.53 16.34
N PRO A 815 16.44 13.62 15.61
CA PRO A 815 17.00 14.94 15.92
C PRO A 815 16.47 15.58 17.20
N THR A 816 15.32 15.14 17.71
CA THR A 816 14.69 15.68 18.92
C THR A 816 15.53 15.34 20.15
N SER A 817 15.66 16.28 21.10
CA SER A 817 16.51 16.08 22.29
C SER A 817 16.11 14.82 23.08
N GLY A 818 17.08 14.23 23.79
CA GLY A 818 16.87 13.05 24.63
C GLY A 818 16.11 13.30 25.95
N ALA A 819 15.50 14.48 26.15
CA ALA A 819 14.77 14.81 27.37
C ALA A 819 13.65 13.80 27.68
N VAL A 820 12.88 13.37 26.67
CA VAL A 820 11.80 12.38 26.86
C VAL A 820 12.34 10.99 27.19
N ASP A 821 13.57 10.68 26.78
CA ASP A 821 14.24 9.39 27.03
C ASP A 821 14.49 9.21 28.53
N LEU A 822 14.86 10.31 29.21
CA LEU A 822 15.05 10.34 30.67
C LEU A 822 13.72 10.09 31.41
N VAL A 823 12.62 10.63 30.88
CA VAL A 823 11.28 10.39 31.40
C VAL A 823 10.86 8.94 31.18
N ALA A 824 11.03 8.42 29.97
CA ALA A 824 10.69 7.04 29.62
C ALA A 824 11.43 6.03 30.52
N LYS A 825 12.74 6.26 30.70
CA LYS A 825 13.60 5.45 31.59
C LYS A 825 13.10 5.48 33.03
N LYS A 826 12.70 6.64 33.56
CA LYS A 826 12.19 6.76 34.93
C LYS A 826 10.83 6.11 35.11
N LEU A 827 9.96 6.17 34.10
CA LEU A 827 8.63 5.55 34.11
C LEU A 827 8.67 4.04 33.80
N GLY A 828 9.77 3.53 33.24
CA GLY A 828 9.89 2.12 32.85
C GLY A 828 9.01 1.76 31.65
N ILE A 829 8.83 2.69 30.71
CA ILE A 829 7.98 2.53 29.51
C ILE A 829 8.81 2.43 28.23
N ALA A 830 8.18 1.98 27.14
CA ALA A 830 8.85 1.86 25.85
C ALA A 830 9.26 3.25 25.31
N LEU A 831 10.41 3.30 24.62
CA LEU A 831 10.95 4.49 23.96
C LEU A 831 11.37 4.12 22.54
N PHE A 832 10.91 4.90 21.57
CA PHE A 832 11.34 4.75 20.17
C PHE A 832 12.00 6.03 19.65
N GLU A 833 13.21 5.87 19.12
CA GLU A 833 13.89 6.89 18.31
C GLU A 833 13.64 6.57 16.83
N VAL A 834 12.85 7.40 16.16
CA VAL A 834 12.43 7.18 14.76
C VAL A 834 12.98 8.24 13.82
N PRO A 835 12.97 8.07 12.49
CA PRO A 835 13.32 9.13 11.57
C PRO A 835 12.33 10.30 11.63
N THR A 836 12.69 11.47 11.10
CA THR A 836 11.76 12.60 11.01
C THR A 836 10.62 12.28 10.03
N GLY A 837 9.39 12.52 10.45
CA GLY A 837 8.19 12.25 9.68
C GLY A 837 7.15 11.45 10.48
N TRP A 838 5.92 11.96 10.53
CA TRP A 838 4.90 11.41 11.44
C TRP A 838 4.43 9.99 11.10
N LYS A 839 4.61 9.55 9.85
CA LYS A 839 4.29 8.20 9.37
C LYS A 839 4.92 7.08 10.23
N PHE A 840 6.14 7.30 10.76
CA PHE A 840 6.81 6.31 11.62
C PHE A 840 6.14 6.16 12.98
N PHE A 841 5.56 7.25 13.51
CA PHE A 841 4.75 7.15 14.74
C PHE A 841 3.42 6.46 14.46
N GLY A 842 2.81 6.70 13.29
CA GLY A 842 1.58 6.02 12.86
C GLY A 842 1.69 4.51 12.94
N ASN A 843 2.77 3.93 12.39
CA ASN A 843 3.06 2.50 12.48
C ASN A 843 3.09 2.00 13.94
N LEU A 844 3.80 2.72 14.83
CA LEU A 844 3.87 2.37 16.25
C LEU A 844 2.51 2.45 16.96
N MET A 845 1.68 3.43 16.61
CA MET A 845 0.31 3.55 17.14
C MET A 845 -0.60 2.43 16.64
N ASP A 846 -0.40 1.97 15.40
CA ASP A 846 -1.19 0.93 14.74
C ASP A 846 -0.65 -0.49 14.96
N SER A 847 0.45 -0.63 15.70
CA SER A 847 1.21 -1.88 15.87
C SER A 847 0.34 -3.08 16.24
N LYS A 848 -0.62 -2.91 17.17
CA LYS A 848 -1.56 -3.97 17.52
C LYS A 848 -2.79 -4.00 16.61
N GLU A 849 -3.46 -2.86 16.42
CA GLU A 849 -4.78 -2.79 15.78
C GLU A 849 -4.75 -3.21 14.31
N ILE A 850 -3.67 -2.85 13.58
CA ILE A 850 -3.52 -3.15 12.15
C ILE A 850 -2.58 -4.35 11.92
N TYR A 851 -1.48 -4.43 12.68
CA TYR A 851 -0.41 -5.40 12.41
C TYR A 851 -0.38 -6.60 13.37
N GLY A 852 -1.24 -6.64 14.39
CA GLY A 852 -1.29 -7.74 15.37
C GLY A 852 -0.01 -7.92 16.19
N LYS A 853 0.81 -6.87 16.30
CA LYS A 853 2.06 -6.82 17.08
C LYS A 853 1.80 -6.26 18.49
N GLU A 854 2.87 -5.83 19.17
CA GLU A 854 2.83 -5.36 20.56
C GLU A 854 1.99 -4.07 20.72
N ASP A 855 1.30 -3.96 21.86
CA ASP A 855 0.40 -2.83 22.17
C ASP A 855 1.14 -1.71 22.92
N TYR A 856 1.66 -0.74 22.18
CA TYR A 856 2.30 0.44 22.76
C TYR A 856 1.32 1.54 23.18
N THR A 857 0.00 1.34 23.07
CA THR A 857 -1.01 2.36 23.37
C THR A 857 -1.56 2.26 24.80
N PRO A 858 -1.88 3.38 25.49
CA PRO A 858 -1.70 4.78 25.08
C PRO A 858 -0.25 5.23 24.86
N PHE A 859 -0.05 6.11 23.87
CA PHE A 859 1.25 6.48 23.30
C PHE A 859 1.35 8.00 23.10
N ILE A 860 2.50 8.61 23.42
CA ILE A 860 2.79 10.03 23.18
C ILE A 860 4.04 10.17 22.33
N CYS A 861 4.01 11.04 21.33
CA CYS A 861 5.19 11.30 20.51
C CYS A 861 5.34 12.76 20.10
N GLY A 862 6.54 13.14 19.69
CA GLY A 862 6.82 14.50 19.29
C GLY A 862 8.11 14.68 18.49
N GLU A 863 8.24 15.86 17.92
CA GLU A 863 9.35 16.29 17.09
C GLU A 863 9.82 17.68 17.55
N GLU A 864 11.14 17.90 17.53
CA GLU A 864 11.76 19.21 17.81
C GLU A 864 11.21 20.35 16.95
N SER A 865 10.67 20.02 15.78
CA SER A 865 10.03 20.95 14.86
C SER A 865 8.61 21.35 15.32
N PHE A 866 8.45 21.65 16.61
CA PHE A 866 7.20 22.11 17.22
C PHE A 866 6.02 21.12 17.09
N GLY A 867 6.32 19.82 16.95
CA GLY A 867 5.30 18.78 16.75
C GLY A 867 5.05 17.96 18.00
N THR A 868 3.80 17.78 18.41
CA THR A 868 3.45 16.90 19.54
C THR A 868 2.09 16.27 19.30
N GLY A 869 1.89 15.03 19.74
CA GLY A 869 0.64 14.31 19.58
C GLY A 869 0.59 12.99 20.35
N SER A 870 -0.50 12.26 20.17
CA SER A 870 -0.74 10.96 20.79
C SER A 870 -1.62 10.08 19.91
N ASN A 871 -1.85 8.83 20.30
CA ASN A 871 -2.62 7.85 19.53
C ASN A 871 -4.14 8.13 19.40
N HIS A 872 -4.63 9.30 19.85
CA HIS A 872 -6.01 9.73 19.62
C HIS A 872 -6.33 9.94 18.13
N ILE A 873 -5.34 10.40 17.37
CA ILE A 873 -5.38 10.52 15.92
C ILE A 873 -4.08 9.95 15.32
N ARG A 874 -3.83 10.17 14.03
CA ARG A 874 -2.60 9.74 13.33
C ARG A 874 -1.83 10.91 12.71
N GLU A 875 -2.00 12.10 13.26
CA GLU A 875 -1.24 13.32 12.94
C GLU A 875 -0.72 13.98 14.22
N LYS A 876 0.20 14.94 14.08
CA LYS A 876 0.49 15.88 15.18
C LYS A 876 -0.76 16.71 15.47
N ASP A 877 -0.87 17.27 16.67
CA ASP A 877 -1.99 18.13 17.03
C ASP A 877 -1.55 19.28 17.95
N GLY A 878 -1.53 20.50 17.40
CA GLY A 878 -1.13 21.69 18.14
C GLY A 878 -2.14 22.08 19.23
N MET A 879 -3.44 21.91 18.99
CA MET A 879 -4.48 22.20 20.00
C MET A 879 -4.37 21.22 21.16
N TRP A 880 -4.17 19.94 20.86
CA TRP A 880 -3.99 18.90 21.85
C TRP A 880 -2.79 19.19 22.76
N ALA A 881 -1.67 19.64 22.20
CA ALA A 881 -0.48 19.98 22.99
C ALA A 881 -0.72 21.16 23.93
N VAL A 882 -1.46 22.18 23.47
CA VAL A 882 -1.84 23.34 24.28
C VAL A 882 -2.80 22.93 25.41
N LEU A 883 -3.81 22.10 25.12
CA LEU A 883 -4.73 21.59 26.13
C LEU A 883 -4.03 20.65 27.14
N ALA A 884 -3.01 19.89 26.70
CA ALA A 884 -2.17 19.10 27.59
C ALA A 884 -1.41 20.00 28.58
N TRP A 885 -0.77 21.08 28.10
CA TRP A 885 -0.12 22.06 28.97
C TRP A 885 -1.07 22.78 29.92
N LEU A 886 -2.25 23.18 29.43
CA LEU A 886 -3.27 23.79 30.28
C LEU A 886 -3.80 22.82 31.34
N SER A 887 -3.89 21.52 31.03
CA SER A 887 -4.22 20.47 32.01
C SER A 887 -3.14 20.34 33.08
N ILE A 888 -1.86 20.38 32.69
CA ILE A 888 -0.72 20.38 33.63
C ILE A 888 -0.80 21.59 34.54
N LEU A 889 -0.95 22.79 33.98
CA LEU A 889 -1.09 24.02 34.75
C LEU A 889 -2.27 23.93 35.71
N ALA A 890 -3.46 23.53 35.24
CA ALA A 890 -4.66 23.41 36.05
C ALA A 890 -4.47 22.42 37.22
N SER A 891 -3.79 21.29 37.00
CA SER A 891 -3.52 20.28 38.04
C SER A 891 -2.58 20.76 39.14
N LYS A 892 -1.73 21.75 38.83
CA LYS A 892 -0.74 22.31 39.77
C LYS A 892 -1.27 23.54 40.53
N GLN A 893 -2.44 24.07 40.16
CA GLN A 893 -3.02 25.22 40.85
C GLN A 893 -3.81 24.81 42.09
N GLY A 894 -3.67 25.59 43.16
CA GLY A 894 -4.53 25.58 44.35
C GLY A 894 -4.94 27.00 44.73
N ASP A 895 -5.34 27.23 45.99
CA ASP A 895 -5.75 28.56 46.47
C ASP A 895 -4.57 29.56 46.61
N GLY A 896 -3.34 29.10 46.40
CA GLY A 896 -2.12 29.91 46.45
C GLY A 896 -1.80 30.68 45.17
N PRO A 897 -0.60 31.31 45.12
CA PRO A 897 -0.10 31.99 43.93
C PRO A 897 -0.06 31.08 42.70
N LEU A 898 -0.25 31.67 41.52
CA LEU A 898 -0.19 30.94 40.25
C LEU A 898 1.18 30.26 40.06
N VAL A 899 1.16 28.93 39.88
CA VAL A 899 2.34 28.17 39.43
C VAL A 899 2.59 28.47 37.96
N SER A 900 3.76 29.05 37.65
CA SER A 900 4.12 29.45 36.29
C SER A 900 4.63 28.28 35.43
N VAL A 901 4.57 28.44 34.11
CA VAL A 901 5.19 27.52 33.13
C VAL A 901 6.68 27.32 33.43
N GLU A 902 7.42 28.40 33.67
CA GLU A 902 8.84 28.35 34.03
C GLU A 902 9.08 27.51 35.29
N SER A 903 8.22 27.63 36.30
CA SER A 903 8.36 26.86 37.55
C SER A 903 8.23 25.35 37.29
N ILE A 904 7.28 24.94 36.45
CA ILE A 904 7.07 23.54 36.05
C ILE A 904 8.28 23.02 35.28
N VAL A 905 8.81 23.81 34.33
CA VAL A 905 9.98 23.42 33.54
C VAL A 905 11.22 23.28 34.44
N ARG A 906 11.42 24.21 35.38
CA ARG A 906 12.53 24.14 36.34
C ARG A 906 12.39 22.97 37.31
N GLU A 907 11.18 22.62 37.73
CA GLU A 907 10.91 21.42 38.53
C GLU A 907 11.24 20.14 37.74
N HIS A 908 10.90 20.11 36.44
CA HIS A 908 11.27 19.03 35.54
C HIS A 908 12.80 18.89 35.45
N TRP A 909 13.52 19.99 35.20
CA TRP A 909 14.99 19.96 35.12
C TRP A 909 15.65 19.52 36.42
N LYS A 910 15.13 19.94 37.58
CA LYS A 910 15.62 19.45 38.89
C LYS A 910 15.44 17.95 39.06
N THR A 911 14.45 17.36 38.39
CA THR A 911 14.11 15.95 38.52
C THR A 911 14.88 15.07 37.54
N TYR A 912 15.04 15.52 36.29
CA TYR A 912 15.58 14.72 35.19
C TYR A 912 16.94 15.20 34.70
N GLY A 913 17.35 16.42 35.02
CA GLY A 913 18.42 17.14 34.35
C GLY A 913 17.87 17.99 33.20
N ARG A 914 18.75 18.74 32.54
CA ARG A 914 18.40 19.61 31.42
C ARG A 914 19.14 19.19 30.17
N ASN A 915 18.39 18.99 29.09
CA ASN A 915 18.95 18.83 27.75
C ASN A 915 18.95 20.20 27.10
N TYR A 916 20.06 20.93 27.24
CA TYR A 916 20.27 22.15 26.45
C TYR A 916 20.18 21.79 24.98
N TYR A 917 19.40 22.53 24.22
CA TYR A 917 19.08 22.19 22.84
C TYR A 917 18.98 23.45 21.98
N CYS A 918 19.49 23.37 20.75
CA CYS A 918 19.15 24.30 19.68
C CYS A 918 19.21 23.62 18.31
N ARG A 919 18.54 24.23 17.33
CA ARG A 919 18.64 23.88 15.92
C ARG A 919 19.09 25.08 15.09
N TYR A 920 20.09 24.86 14.25
CA TYR A 920 20.59 25.83 13.27
C TYR A 920 20.16 25.39 11.88
N ASP A 921 19.36 26.23 11.21
CA ASP A 921 18.91 26.00 9.84
C ASP A 921 19.69 26.92 8.88
N TYR A 922 20.38 26.32 7.92
CA TYR A 922 21.04 27.01 6.82
C TYR A 922 20.20 26.82 5.56
N GLU A 923 19.29 27.75 5.33
CA GLU A 923 18.33 27.68 4.24
C GLU A 923 18.91 28.19 2.92
N ASN A 924 18.34 27.71 1.81
CA ASN A 924 18.69 28.12 0.45
C ASN A 924 20.20 28.01 0.15
N VAL A 925 20.86 26.96 0.66
CA VAL A 925 22.25 26.65 0.31
C VAL A 925 22.31 25.95 -1.04
N ASP A 926 23.47 26.00 -1.69
CA ASP A 926 23.71 25.25 -2.93
C ASP A 926 23.56 23.74 -2.67
N LYS A 927 22.70 23.10 -3.45
CA LYS A 927 22.32 21.70 -3.24
C LYS A 927 23.51 20.76 -3.47
N THR A 928 24.26 20.96 -4.56
CA THR A 928 25.39 20.10 -4.92
C THR A 928 26.51 20.19 -3.88
N ALA A 929 26.80 21.40 -3.39
CA ALA A 929 27.78 21.62 -2.35
C ALA A 929 27.35 20.96 -1.02
N ALA A 930 26.08 21.08 -0.64
CA ALA A 930 25.53 20.43 0.54
C ALA A 930 25.60 18.89 0.44
N GLU A 931 25.20 18.31 -0.70
CA GLU A 931 25.30 16.87 -0.95
C GLU A 931 26.75 16.37 -0.88
N THR A 932 27.68 17.13 -1.47
CA THR A 932 29.12 16.84 -1.41
C THR A 932 29.66 16.88 0.02
N MET A 933 29.20 17.84 0.83
CA MET A 933 29.56 17.95 2.25
C MET A 933 29.10 16.71 3.02
N PHE A 934 27.83 16.31 2.88
CA PHE A 934 27.28 15.12 3.55
C PHE A 934 28.02 13.85 3.12
N ALA A 935 28.31 13.69 1.82
CA ALA A 935 29.06 12.54 1.29
C ALA A 935 30.48 12.41 1.87
N LYS A 936 31.10 13.52 2.30
CA LYS A 936 32.39 13.48 3.01
C LYS A 936 32.23 13.11 4.48
N MET A 937 31.17 13.60 5.13
CA MET A 937 30.93 13.40 6.57
C MET A 937 30.67 11.93 6.94
N VAL A 938 30.06 11.14 6.05
CA VAL A 938 29.73 9.72 6.30
C VAL A 938 30.94 8.77 6.35
N LYS A 939 32.16 9.27 6.13
CA LYS A 939 33.37 8.43 6.14
C LYS A 939 33.84 8.06 7.55
N PHE A 940 33.54 8.88 8.56
CA PHE A 940 33.84 8.66 9.99
C PHE A 940 35.29 8.23 10.32
N GLU A 941 36.28 8.57 9.49
CA GLU A 941 37.66 8.08 9.60
C GLU A 941 38.30 8.50 10.94
N ASN A 942 38.68 7.51 11.77
CA ASN A 942 39.36 7.67 13.06
C ASN A 942 38.67 8.57 14.09
N ILE A 943 37.37 8.87 13.95
CA ILE A 943 36.70 9.87 14.81
C ILE A 943 36.24 9.34 16.17
N ILE A 944 35.89 8.05 16.26
CA ILE A 944 35.46 7.41 17.51
C ILE A 944 36.61 7.41 18.51
N GLY A 945 36.34 7.86 19.74
CA GLY A 945 37.31 8.02 20.80
C GLY A 945 38.08 9.35 20.78
N GLN A 946 37.99 10.15 19.72
CA GLN A 946 38.62 11.48 19.69
C GLN A 946 37.92 12.43 20.67
N LYS A 947 38.72 13.30 21.29
CA LYS A 947 38.25 14.36 22.17
C LYS A 947 38.26 15.70 21.43
N MET A 948 37.10 16.34 21.29
CA MET A 948 36.91 17.60 20.59
C MET A 948 36.24 18.61 21.51
N ASN A 949 36.88 19.75 21.77
CA ASN A 949 36.41 20.77 22.74
C ASN A 949 35.95 20.20 24.09
N GLY A 950 36.62 19.15 24.57
CA GLY A 950 36.29 18.49 25.84
C GLY A 950 35.34 17.29 25.73
N PHE A 951 34.65 17.11 24.61
CA PHE A 951 33.69 16.01 24.39
C PHE A 951 34.35 14.84 23.67
N GLN A 952 34.20 13.62 24.22
CA GLN A 952 34.75 12.41 23.63
C GLN A 952 33.69 11.70 22.79
N VAL A 953 33.97 11.48 21.50
CA VAL A 953 33.04 10.86 20.55
C VAL A 953 32.88 9.37 20.88
N LYS A 954 31.65 8.95 21.17
CA LYS A 954 31.29 7.55 21.44
C LYS A 954 30.72 6.85 20.22
N ILE A 955 29.85 7.53 19.47
CA ILE A 955 29.22 7.02 18.25
C ILE A 955 29.33 8.09 17.17
N ALA A 956 29.69 7.66 15.96
CA ALA A 956 29.58 8.45 14.74
C ALA A 956 28.98 7.55 13.66
N ASP A 957 27.74 7.81 13.26
CA ASP A 957 27.00 6.97 12.32
C ASP A 957 26.07 7.76 11.39
N GLU A 958 25.59 7.08 10.36
CA GLU A 958 24.48 7.54 9.54
C GLU A 958 23.22 6.75 9.94
N PHE A 959 22.26 7.46 10.54
CA PHE A 959 21.10 6.85 11.18
C PHE A 959 20.30 5.99 10.20
N THR A 960 20.06 4.75 10.60
CA THR A 960 19.21 3.78 9.92
C THR A 960 18.16 3.29 10.90
N TYR A 961 16.91 3.31 10.49
CA TYR A 961 15.78 2.82 11.27
C TYR A 961 15.23 1.55 10.65
N SER A 962 15.06 0.51 11.45
CA SER A 962 14.30 -0.70 11.08
C SER A 962 12.99 -0.66 11.84
N ASP A 963 11.89 -0.51 11.13
CA ASP A 963 10.58 -0.38 11.74
C ASP A 963 10.17 -1.71 12.39
N PRO A 964 9.86 -1.73 13.71
CA PRO A 964 9.55 -2.96 14.42
C PRO A 964 8.16 -3.52 14.09
N VAL A 965 7.34 -2.76 13.33
CA VAL A 965 5.96 -3.11 13.01
C VAL A 965 5.87 -3.76 11.64
N ASP A 966 6.37 -3.08 10.60
CA ASP A 966 6.29 -3.55 9.21
C ASP A 966 7.61 -4.12 8.64
N GLY A 967 8.71 -4.03 9.40
CA GLY A 967 10.03 -4.53 9.00
C GLY A 967 10.75 -3.69 7.94
N SER A 968 10.17 -2.54 7.53
CA SER A 968 10.80 -1.63 6.58
C SER A 968 12.08 -1.01 7.12
N VAL A 969 13.01 -0.68 6.22
CA VAL A 969 14.33 -0.13 6.61
C VAL A 969 14.54 1.23 5.93
N SER A 970 14.56 2.29 6.72
CA SER A 970 14.85 3.66 6.26
C SER A 970 16.31 4.01 6.55
N ARG A 971 17.13 4.11 5.49
CA ARG A 971 18.55 4.48 5.54
C ARG A 971 18.74 5.98 5.32
N HIS A 972 19.94 6.49 5.61
CA HIS A 972 20.34 7.88 5.32
C HIS A 972 19.47 8.95 6.00
N GLN A 973 19.04 8.69 7.24
CA GLN A 973 18.07 9.55 7.94
C GLN A 973 18.71 10.72 8.71
N GLY A 974 20.04 10.75 8.76
CA GLY A 974 20.83 11.86 9.32
C GLY A 974 22.15 11.36 9.91
N ILE A 975 23.16 12.23 9.93
CA ILE A 975 24.48 11.92 10.47
C ILE A 975 24.49 12.30 11.95
N ARG A 976 24.98 11.42 12.83
CA ARG A 976 24.99 11.65 14.28
C ARG A 976 26.40 11.53 14.85
N TYR A 977 26.73 12.44 15.74
CA TYR A 977 27.87 12.37 16.64
C TYR A 977 27.33 12.35 18.07
N ILE A 978 27.51 11.25 18.78
CA ILE A 978 27.04 11.06 20.16
C ILE A 978 28.27 10.95 21.06
N PHE A 979 28.29 11.71 22.14
CA PHE A 979 29.43 11.80 23.05
C PHE A 979 29.18 10.99 24.33
N GLU A 980 30.25 10.68 25.09
CA GLU A 980 30.16 9.83 26.29
C GLU A 980 29.26 10.38 27.40
N ASP A 981 29.16 11.71 27.52
CA ASP A 981 28.33 12.42 28.49
C ASP A 981 26.84 12.46 28.10
N GLY A 982 26.48 11.91 26.94
CA GLY A 982 25.14 11.94 26.38
C GLY A 982 24.84 13.16 25.48
N SER A 983 25.80 14.08 25.32
CA SER A 983 25.68 15.19 24.37
C SER A 983 25.63 14.67 22.92
N ARG A 984 25.05 15.46 22.01
CA ARG A 984 24.85 15.07 20.60
C ARG A 984 25.01 16.25 19.64
N VAL A 985 25.57 15.96 18.46
CA VAL A 985 25.51 16.84 17.29
C VAL A 985 24.97 16.02 16.11
N ILE A 986 23.91 16.52 15.48
CA ILE A 986 23.20 15.80 14.41
C ILE A 986 23.13 16.70 13.18
N PHE A 987 23.25 16.11 11.98
CA PHE A 987 23.12 16.80 10.71
C PHE A 987 22.07 16.14 9.84
N ARG A 988 21.19 16.95 9.26
CA ARG A 988 20.22 16.50 8.24
C ARG A 988 20.19 17.44 7.06
N LEU A 989 20.09 16.86 5.87
CA LEU A 989 19.81 17.59 4.65
C LEU A 989 18.30 17.49 4.38
N SER A 990 17.59 18.62 4.48
CA SER A 990 16.15 18.64 4.25
C SER A 990 15.82 18.77 2.77
N GLY A 991 14.89 17.94 2.30
CA GLY A 991 14.29 18.02 0.96
C GLY A 991 12.96 18.77 0.92
N THR A 992 12.54 19.43 2.01
CA THR A 992 11.23 20.13 2.08
C THR A 992 11.23 21.55 1.51
N GLY A 993 12.40 22.05 1.08
CA GLY A 993 12.51 23.38 0.48
C GLY A 993 11.93 23.43 -0.93
N VAL A 994 11.25 24.53 -1.27
CA VAL A 994 10.75 24.79 -2.63
C VAL A 994 11.87 25.31 -3.56
N ALA A 995 12.94 25.90 -2.98
CA ALA A 995 14.15 26.35 -3.67
C ALA A 995 15.42 25.97 -2.87
N GLY A 996 16.48 25.54 -3.55
CA GLY A 996 17.76 25.16 -2.92
C GLY A 996 17.70 23.94 -1.99
N ALA A 997 18.74 23.74 -1.17
CA ALA A 997 18.74 22.77 -0.09
C ALA A 997 18.75 23.48 1.28
N THR A 998 18.34 22.77 2.33
CA THR A 998 18.46 23.26 3.72
C THR A 998 19.27 22.28 4.55
N ILE A 999 20.37 22.76 5.14
CA ILE A 999 21.15 21.97 6.11
C ILE A 999 20.64 22.31 7.50
N ARG A 1000 20.27 21.29 8.27
CA ARG A 1000 19.87 21.43 9.66
C ARG A 1000 20.93 20.80 10.56
N MET A 1001 21.47 21.59 11.48
CA MET A 1001 22.40 21.14 12.52
C MET A 1001 21.69 21.23 13.87
N TYR A 1002 21.59 20.11 14.57
CA TYR A 1002 20.95 20.00 15.88
C TYR A 1002 22.02 19.77 16.92
N ILE A 1003 21.98 20.52 18.02
CA ILE A 1003 23.01 20.51 19.05
C ILE A 1003 22.34 20.29 20.38
N GLU A 1004 22.83 19.29 21.12
CA GLU A 1004 22.33 18.95 22.44
C GLU A 1004 23.46 18.75 23.43
N LYS A 1005 23.34 19.37 24.60
CA LYS A 1005 24.19 19.11 25.76
C LYS A 1005 23.33 18.68 26.94
N TYR A 1006 23.57 17.49 27.47
CA TYR A 1006 22.92 17.04 28.69
C TYR A 1006 23.67 17.59 29.92
N GLU A 1007 22.91 18.13 30.87
CA GLU A 1007 23.40 18.57 32.17
C GLU A 1007 22.59 17.85 33.26
N SER A 1008 23.29 17.16 34.18
CA SER A 1008 22.65 16.36 35.22
C SER A 1008 21.88 17.22 36.24
N PRO A 1009 20.95 16.65 37.03
CA PRO A 1009 20.26 17.38 38.11
C PRO A 1009 21.15 18.15 39.09
N ASN A 1010 22.41 17.71 39.26
CA ASN A 1010 23.39 18.33 40.16
C ASN A 1010 24.30 19.36 39.44
N GLY A 1011 24.12 19.53 38.13
CA GLY A 1011 24.90 20.46 37.30
C GLY A 1011 24.32 21.87 37.29
N ASN A 1012 24.82 22.71 36.37
CA ASN A 1012 24.30 24.06 36.20
C ASN A 1012 23.10 24.07 35.25
N LEU A 1013 21.90 23.92 35.80
CA LEU A 1013 20.65 23.91 35.03
C LEU A 1013 20.18 25.31 34.60
N ASP A 1014 20.77 26.36 35.18
CA ASP A 1014 20.37 27.77 34.98
C ASP A 1014 21.23 28.51 33.96
N GLN A 1015 22.23 27.83 33.38
CA GLN A 1015 23.07 28.41 32.35
C GLN A 1015 22.21 28.85 31.15
N ASP A 1016 22.64 29.91 30.50
CA ASP A 1016 22.13 30.27 29.19
C ASP A 1016 22.42 29.18 28.15
N ALA A 1017 21.42 28.83 27.34
CA ALA A 1017 21.53 27.76 26.36
C ALA A 1017 22.60 28.02 25.30
N ALA A 1018 22.69 29.24 24.77
CA ALA A 1018 23.71 29.59 23.78
C ALA A 1018 25.13 29.43 24.35
N THR A 1019 25.32 29.83 25.62
CA THR A 1019 26.60 29.66 26.32
C THR A 1019 26.91 28.19 26.59
N ALA A 1020 25.92 27.39 27.00
CA ALA A 1020 26.09 25.97 27.27
C ALA A 1020 26.43 25.16 26.01
N LEU A 1021 25.88 25.56 24.86
CA LEU A 1021 25.99 24.84 23.58
C LEU A 1021 27.17 25.29 22.72
N ALA A 1022 27.74 26.48 22.95
CA ALA A 1022 28.82 27.05 22.13
C ALA A 1022 29.98 26.07 21.85
N PRO A 1023 30.52 25.32 22.84
CA PRO A 1023 31.58 24.36 22.57
C PRO A 1023 31.20 23.24 21.58
N LEU A 1024 29.96 22.75 21.62
CA LEU A 1024 29.46 21.71 20.72
C LEU A 1024 29.08 22.26 19.34
N ILE A 1025 28.63 23.52 19.26
CA ILE A 1025 28.42 24.21 17.99
C ILE A 1025 29.76 24.28 17.23
N ASP A 1026 30.85 24.64 17.91
CA ASP A 1026 32.19 24.66 17.32
C ASP A 1026 32.65 23.27 16.84
N VAL A 1027 32.34 22.21 17.62
CA VAL A 1027 32.58 20.83 17.19
C VAL A 1027 31.79 20.53 15.92
N GLY A 1028 30.50 20.86 15.88
CA GLY A 1028 29.63 20.65 14.72
C GLY A 1028 30.15 21.35 13.46
N LEU A 1029 30.53 22.61 13.56
CA LEU A 1029 31.10 23.37 12.43
C LEU A 1029 32.46 22.78 11.98
N THR A 1030 33.26 22.29 12.92
CA THR A 1030 34.57 21.68 12.63
C THR A 1030 34.44 20.36 11.88
N VAL A 1031 33.57 19.45 12.36
CA VAL A 1031 33.41 18.11 11.77
C VAL A 1031 32.66 18.15 10.44
N SER A 1032 31.74 19.10 10.26
CA SER A 1032 30.96 19.24 9.02
C SER A 1032 31.70 19.97 7.91
N LYS A 1033 32.66 20.86 8.24
CA LYS A 1033 33.23 21.83 7.30
C LYS A 1033 32.14 22.68 6.61
N LEU A 1034 31.04 22.94 7.31
CA LEU A 1034 29.86 23.62 6.75
C LEU A 1034 30.18 25.00 6.18
N VAL A 1035 31.00 25.79 6.88
CA VAL A 1035 31.38 27.14 6.44
C VAL A 1035 32.20 27.08 5.14
N GLU A 1036 33.13 26.13 5.04
CA GLU A 1036 33.95 25.92 3.83
C GLU A 1036 33.09 25.46 2.65
N ALA A 1037 32.16 24.53 2.89
CA ALA A 1037 31.32 23.96 1.84
C ALA A 1037 30.27 24.93 1.32
N THR A 1038 29.70 25.78 2.18
CA THR A 1038 28.52 26.61 1.84
C THR A 1038 28.80 28.10 1.77
N GLY A 1039 29.94 28.56 2.29
CA GLY A 1039 30.24 29.97 2.50
C GLY A 1039 29.40 30.65 3.59
N ARG A 1040 28.50 29.93 4.29
CA ARG A 1040 27.64 30.48 5.33
C ARG A 1040 28.34 30.49 6.68
N THR A 1041 28.55 31.67 7.25
CA THR A 1041 29.14 31.85 8.60
C THR A 1041 28.10 31.94 9.71
N THR A 1042 26.83 32.21 9.37
CA THR A 1042 25.71 32.28 10.31
C THR A 1042 24.52 31.45 9.81
N PRO A 1043 23.73 30.83 10.70
CA PRO A 1043 22.48 30.18 10.32
C PRO A 1043 21.43 31.22 9.87
N THR A 1044 20.49 30.79 9.05
CA THR A 1044 19.33 31.59 8.64
C THR A 1044 18.30 31.67 9.76
N VAL A 1045 18.03 30.54 10.43
CA VAL A 1045 17.11 30.45 11.57
C VAL A 1045 17.79 29.70 12.71
N ILE A 1046 17.56 30.19 13.94
CA ILE A 1046 17.92 29.50 15.19
C ILE A 1046 16.64 29.20 15.94
N THR A 1047 16.47 27.96 16.36
CA THR A 1047 15.35 27.49 17.18
C THR A 1047 15.83 26.96 18.51
#